data_AF-A0A2B7YG68-F1
#
_entry.id   AF-A0A2B7YG68-F1
#
_cell.length_a   1.000
_cell.length_b   1.000
_cell.length_c   1.000
_cell.angle_alpha   90.00
_cell.angle_beta   90.00
_cell.angle_gamma   90.00
#
_symmetry.space_group_name_H-M   'P 1'
#
loop_
_entity.id
_entity.type
_entity.pdbx_description
1 polymer ?
#
loop_
_entity_poly.entity_id
_entity_poly.type
_entity_poly.pdbx_seq_one_letter_code
_entity_poly.pdbx_strand_id
1 'polypeptide(L)'
;MEKFEKLKKFRDLDSLKLINKDKSTEKLTDKFKDLQDIYIIIRTYIKNNGKNWIYSDKDEVYYIFSQNIFVTSSIYTSDKNITAMGTHLLKISKNLGLDFYLPKREVIKELGNIFSEKNGYFIDAGDWYIEDYASCTVRSSRTGWYGLGVYNLDNFKDNLDIRNQSLKLETNILKEINKKISENGIEISEFTDIDKFIKALVEIKVFNEVDVRNLLAKMQEDNNEVSPKELLKRYKATLLESKELKDFEVILNYNLLDTDIINGEANPRKFRNLVNLYKTYKDYISCMYIKDDTEDTVELIFNADKMISSAENRDELFNGIEILYKSNDLKITKEEIYNDKNIFYFENGDTEIIYNPKSEEKISMYYFSNGDEEKRIYKNGILDGESTITFKKDGSSEIREYKKGVLQGEAIFKKDNQVKKYYYTDGLREEMPVLKYYLSIDKERINIDDYDEERLWDINLGHWDLKEEDKEELKEILGKKVYERDPKEDVHQGGIVGIDFGTKSTVVVYQKDKTTIMPMRISGGKLNKKVEDTDYENPTVIEFRNVENFLEKYNEKDGRPNTRWEDVMVSHTAFGNLTDGPSEYFTSIISDIKQWTTKEKEKHYLKDRTGSEYTLAPYLKLDENDENYIDPVELYAYYIGSYINTMTNGIYLEYLLSFPVTYEKDIREKILKSFEKGIKKSLPIQIQEDEKLMKKFKVKHGANEPAAYAACALKNFKIEPKDKDDKVYYGVFDFGGGTTDFDFGIWKIAEDEDKYDYELEHFGAGGDKYLGGENIIKELAYKVFTENSDMLLKKRIQYIRPENYDELKGEGALVNNDSSIAKLNTRILGEILRKIWENSATEDMSVIKPPYLYDTHGEKIGIGEDKQLSLNTLEAELKSLIREKIDKGINNFFIKLEDAFKDEDAKEINIFLAGNSCKHPFVNEIFAEYQEKMKDKIKLNLYDLKVIEGLKEKDSTKVMPTGKTGVAYGLIYSRKGGRIKVTNRDEKENMANEVNFKFYIGNNKRDLFNTVLSPNSKYEKYEYFGKVTSDTFEIYYTTLPEAQTGKMEIDRTNVKRISLNEEYDEDEEYRIYIKATKPTKISYAIVKKEEDVDTKEFLEEGKINLD
;
A
#
# COMPACT_ATOMS: atom_id res chain seq x y z
N MET A 1 0.87 28.01 -13.87
CA MET A 1 0.81 28.75 -15.15
C MET A 1 1.79 28.21 -16.18
N GLU A 2 2.94 27.65 -15.78
CA GLU A 2 3.85 26.93 -16.68
C GLU A 2 3.15 25.89 -17.57
N LYS A 3 2.15 25.18 -17.02
CA LYS A 3 1.41 24.13 -17.73
C LYS A 3 0.61 24.65 -18.94
N PHE A 4 -0.07 25.80 -18.81
CA PHE A 4 -0.84 26.42 -19.91
C PHE A 4 0.00 27.35 -20.79
N GLU A 5 1.05 27.99 -20.26
CA GLU A 5 1.98 28.78 -21.10
C GLU A 5 2.80 27.88 -22.03
N LYS A 6 3.24 26.70 -21.56
CA LYS A 6 3.89 25.69 -22.41
C LYS A 6 2.95 25.14 -23.50
N LEU A 7 1.63 25.32 -23.34
CA LEU A 7 0.63 24.83 -24.29
C LEU A 7 0.41 25.76 -25.48
N LYS A 8 0.70 27.06 -25.36
CA LYS A 8 0.48 28.04 -26.45
C LYS A 8 1.16 27.63 -27.76
N LYS A 9 2.29 26.92 -27.69
CA LYS A 9 3.02 26.40 -28.87
C LYS A 9 2.25 25.34 -29.67
N PHE A 10 1.23 24.71 -29.10
CA PHE A 10 0.40 23.69 -29.75
C PHE A 10 -0.87 24.27 -30.37
N ARG A 11 -1.14 25.57 -30.21
CA ARG A 11 -2.26 26.24 -30.89
C ARG A 11 -2.08 26.16 -32.40
N ASP A 12 -3.13 25.77 -33.10
CA ASP A 12 -3.16 25.78 -34.55
C ASP A 12 -3.63 27.16 -35.03
N LEU A 13 -2.70 28.07 -35.32
CA LEU A 13 -3.01 29.47 -35.65
C LEU A 13 -3.92 29.60 -36.89
N ASP A 14 -3.84 28.64 -37.82
CA ASP A 14 -4.67 28.60 -39.03
C ASP A 14 -6.13 28.20 -38.75
N SER A 15 -6.41 27.64 -37.56
CA SER A 15 -7.74 27.25 -37.12
C SER A 15 -8.54 28.40 -36.50
N LEU A 16 -7.93 29.58 -36.32
CA LEU A 16 -8.51 30.70 -35.59
C LEU A 16 -9.83 31.16 -36.22
N LYS A 17 -10.87 31.24 -35.39
CA LYS A 17 -12.18 31.79 -35.77
C LYS A 17 -12.64 32.84 -34.78
N LEU A 18 -13.46 33.76 -35.25
CA LEU A 18 -14.17 34.71 -34.40
C LEU A 18 -15.46 34.09 -33.89
N ILE A 19 -15.77 34.34 -32.63
CA ILE A 19 -17.05 33.97 -32.00
C ILE A 19 -17.97 35.20 -32.07
N ASN A 20 -19.13 35.04 -32.71
CA ASN A 20 -20.14 36.08 -32.82
C ASN A 20 -21.02 36.15 -31.57
N LYS A 21 -21.83 37.22 -31.45
CA LYS A 21 -22.77 37.40 -30.31
C LYS A 21 -23.78 36.27 -30.16
N ASP A 22 -24.13 35.60 -31.26
CA ASP A 22 -25.03 34.43 -31.30
C ASP A 22 -24.30 33.10 -31.07
N LYS A 23 -23.00 33.14 -30.71
CA LYS A 23 -22.09 31.99 -30.54
C LYS A 23 -21.75 31.22 -31.82
N SER A 24 -22.14 31.71 -33.00
CA SER A 24 -21.64 31.16 -34.26
C SER A 24 -20.14 31.48 -34.43
N THR A 25 -19.40 30.57 -35.05
CA THR A 25 -17.97 30.77 -35.37
C THR A 25 -17.78 31.01 -36.86
N GLU A 26 -17.00 32.02 -37.25
CA GLU A 26 -16.63 32.26 -38.65
C GLU A 26 -15.16 32.67 -38.78
N LYS A 27 -14.52 32.38 -39.92
CA LYS A 27 -13.18 32.92 -40.18
C LYS A 27 -13.31 34.41 -40.47
N LEU A 28 -12.35 35.20 -40.00
CA LEU A 28 -12.37 36.65 -40.24
C LEU A 28 -12.35 36.99 -41.74
N THR A 29 -11.67 36.18 -42.57
CA THR A 29 -11.69 36.30 -44.04
C THR A 29 -13.09 36.22 -44.62
N ASP A 30 -13.99 35.43 -44.03
CA ASP A 30 -15.35 35.21 -44.55
C ASP A 30 -16.22 36.47 -44.34
N LYS A 31 -15.92 37.31 -43.33
CA LYS A 31 -16.56 38.62 -43.16
C LYS A 31 -16.27 39.55 -44.34
N PHE A 32 -15.12 39.40 -45.01
CA PHE A 32 -14.68 40.21 -46.15
C PHE A 32 -15.17 39.67 -47.50
N LYS A 33 -16.31 38.95 -47.55
CA LYS A 33 -16.85 38.34 -48.78
C LYS A 33 -17.04 39.31 -49.97
N ASP A 34 -17.32 40.59 -49.70
CA ASP A 34 -17.53 41.60 -50.74
C ASP A 34 -16.21 42.23 -51.25
N LEU A 35 -15.05 41.90 -50.66
CA LEU A 35 -13.74 42.43 -51.02
C LEU A 35 -13.43 42.22 -52.51
N GLN A 36 -13.53 40.98 -52.96
CA GLN A 36 -13.21 40.58 -54.33
C GLN A 36 -14.10 41.32 -55.35
N ASP A 37 -15.42 41.32 -55.11
CA ASP A 37 -16.40 41.97 -55.99
C ASP A 37 -16.10 43.46 -56.16
N ILE A 38 -15.87 44.16 -55.04
CA ILE A 38 -15.64 45.61 -55.03
C ILE A 38 -14.29 45.95 -55.68
N TYR A 39 -13.24 45.17 -55.41
CA TYR A 39 -11.93 45.35 -56.05
C TYR A 39 -12.03 45.21 -57.57
N ILE A 40 -12.69 44.16 -58.08
CA ILE A 40 -12.90 43.94 -59.51
C ILE A 40 -13.67 45.11 -60.14
N ILE A 41 -14.75 45.58 -59.50
CA ILE A 41 -15.56 46.70 -60.01
C ILE A 41 -14.69 47.94 -60.21
N ILE A 42 -13.92 48.33 -59.19
CA ILE A 42 -13.07 49.52 -59.24
C ILE A 42 -11.97 49.34 -60.29
N ARG A 43 -11.25 48.21 -60.28
CA ARG A 43 -10.15 47.93 -61.21
C ARG A 43 -10.59 47.89 -62.66
N THR A 44 -11.68 47.17 -62.95
CA THR A 44 -12.21 47.03 -64.31
C THR A 44 -12.63 48.38 -64.86
N TYR A 45 -13.32 49.19 -64.05
CA TYR A 45 -13.73 50.53 -64.46
C TYR A 45 -12.53 51.44 -64.75
N ILE A 46 -11.53 51.47 -63.86
CA ILE A 46 -10.30 52.26 -64.02
C ILE A 46 -9.59 51.86 -65.32
N LYS A 47 -9.37 50.55 -65.53
CA LYS A 47 -8.67 50.00 -66.70
C LYS A 47 -9.41 50.31 -68.01
N ASN A 48 -10.72 50.08 -68.06
CA ASN A 48 -11.52 50.27 -69.29
C ASN A 48 -11.66 51.74 -69.70
N ASN A 49 -11.60 52.67 -68.74
CA ASN A 49 -11.77 54.10 -69.00
C ASN A 49 -10.46 54.88 -69.01
N GLY A 50 -9.30 54.21 -68.86
CA GLY A 50 -8.00 54.87 -68.78
C GLY A 50 -7.88 55.91 -67.65
N LYS A 51 -8.68 55.76 -66.58
CA LYS A 51 -8.68 56.73 -65.47
C LYS A 51 -7.43 56.54 -64.61
N ASN A 52 -6.77 57.63 -64.24
CA ASN A 52 -5.66 57.63 -63.27
C ASN A 52 -6.06 58.19 -61.89
N TRP A 53 -7.37 58.32 -61.65
CA TRP A 53 -7.92 58.89 -60.43
C TRP A 53 -9.33 58.37 -60.13
N ILE A 54 -9.76 58.55 -58.89
CA ILE A 54 -11.17 58.43 -58.47
C ILE A 54 -11.61 59.71 -57.76
N TYR A 55 -12.91 59.99 -57.78
CA TYR A 55 -13.48 61.18 -57.14
C TYR A 55 -14.48 60.77 -56.07
N SER A 56 -14.31 61.27 -54.84
CA SER A 56 -15.33 61.12 -53.82
C SER A 56 -16.28 62.31 -53.81
N ASP A 57 -17.53 62.09 -54.23
CA ASP A 57 -18.57 63.13 -54.24
C ASP A 57 -18.84 63.68 -52.83
N LYS A 58 -18.78 62.80 -51.82
CA LYS A 58 -19.05 63.14 -50.42
C LYS A 58 -17.97 64.06 -49.84
N ASP A 59 -16.71 63.72 -50.11
CA ASP A 59 -15.57 64.37 -49.49
C ASP A 59 -14.99 65.49 -50.39
N GLU A 60 -15.51 65.64 -51.61
CA GLU A 60 -15.09 66.59 -52.64
C GLU A 60 -13.57 66.50 -52.93
N VAL A 61 -13.04 65.28 -53.02
CA VAL A 61 -11.59 65.03 -53.19
C VAL A 61 -11.34 64.00 -54.28
N TYR A 62 -10.32 64.28 -55.09
CA TYR A 62 -9.73 63.34 -56.05
C TYR A 62 -8.57 62.59 -55.41
N TYR A 63 -8.49 61.28 -55.64
CA TYR A 63 -7.29 60.51 -55.38
C TYR A 63 -6.55 60.24 -56.68
N ILE A 64 -5.30 60.71 -56.77
CA ILE A 64 -4.46 60.60 -57.97
C ILE A 64 -3.46 59.46 -57.78
N PHE A 65 -3.69 58.34 -58.47
CA PHE A 65 -2.90 57.10 -58.29
C PHE A 65 -1.45 57.22 -58.72
N SER A 66 -1.17 58.00 -59.77
CA SER A 66 0.18 58.16 -60.30
C SER A 66 1.08 58.96 -59.36
N GLN A 67 0.52 59.94 -58.65
CA GLN A 67 1.23 60.89 -57.82
C GLN A 67 1.13 60.60 -56.31
N ASN A 68 0.35 59.60 -55.88
CA ASN A 68 0.09 59.28 -54.47
C ASN A 68 -0.40 60.49 -53.66
N ILE A 69 -1.25 61.34 -54.24
CA ILE A 69 -1.77 62.53 -53.56
C ILE A 69 -3.30 62.58 -53.60
N PHE A 70 -3.87 63.13 -52.53
CA PHE A 70 -5.23 63.66 -52.57
C PHE A 70 -5.22 65.09 -53.06
N VAL A 71 -6.23 65.44 -53.84
CA VAL A 71 -6.43 66.77 -54.41
C VAL A 71 -7.86 67.21 -54.12
N THR A 72 -8.04 68.34 -53.46
CA THR A 72 -9.37 68.87 -53.16
C THR A 72 -10.09 69.32 -54.44
N SER A 73 -11.42 69.41 -54.37
CA SER A 73 -12.19 70.15 -55.34
C SER A 73 -11.70 71.60 -55.40
N SER A 74 -11.69 72.19 -56.59
CA SER A 74 -11.21 73.55 -56.81
C SER A 74 -12.32 74.51 -56.42
N ILE A 75 -11.95 75.55 -55.67
CA ILE A 75 -12.88 76.63 -55.35
C ILE A 75 -12.65 77.79 -56.33
N TYR A 76 -13.72 78.18 -57.02
CA TYR A 76 -13.73 79.36 -57.88
C TYR A 76 -13.89 80.64 -57.05
N THR A 77 -13.06 81.64 -57.33
CA THR A 77 -13.17 82.98 -56.75
C THR A 77 -12.96 84.05 -57.82
N SER A 78 -13.73 85.14 -57.76
CA SER A 78 -13.63 86.26 -58.71
C SER A 78 -12.34 87.06 -58.52
N ASP A 79 -11.83 87.12 -57.28
CA ASP A 79 -10.58 87.79 -56.85
C ASP A 79 -9.72 86.84 -56.01
N LYS A 80 -8.44 87.17 -55.77
CA LYS A 80 -7.46 86.37 -54.98
C LYS A 80 -7.83 86.31 -53.48
N ASN A 81 -8.98 85.72 -53.14
CA ASN A 81 -9.52 85.65 -51.78
C ASN A 81 -8.99 84.43 -51.03
N ILE A 82 -7.82 84.62 -50.41
CA ILE A 82 -7.08 83.62 -49.63
C ILE A 82 -7.93 83.08 -48.47
N THR A 83 -8.84 83.88 -47.90
CA THR A 83 -9.69 83.48 -46.76
C THR A 83 -10.75 82.45 -47.17
N ALA A 84 -11.36 82.63 -48.35
CA ALA A 84 -12.33 81.67 -48.89
C ALA A 84 -11.66 80.32 -49.21
N MET A 85 -10.44 80.36 -49.77
CA MET A 85 -9.64 79.17 -50.06
C MET A 85 -9.22 78.45 -48.79
N GLY A 86 -8.70 79.17 -47.78
CA GLY A 86 -8.37 78.60 -46.48
C GLY A 86 -9.58 77.97 -45.79
N THR A 87 -10.77 78.58 -45.88
CA THR A 87 -12.00 78.03 -45.30
C THR A 87 -12.45 76.74 -45.99
N HIS A 88 -12.35 76.68 -47.33
CA HIS A 88 -12.65 75.47 -48.11
C HIS A 88 -11.70 74.33 -47.79
N LEU A 89 -10.40 74.61 -47.73
CA LEU A 89 -9.38 73.63 -47.34
C LEU A 89 -9.58 73.14 -45.91
N LEU A 90 -9.89 74.02 -44.96
CA LEU A 90 -10.19 73.64 -43.59
C LEU A 90 -11.46 72.77 -43.47
N LYS A 91 -12.48 73.03 -44.29
CA LYS A 91 -13.70 72.20 -44.34
C LYS A 91 -13.37 70.77 -44.79
N ILE A 92 -12.66 70.62 -45.90
CA ILE A 92 -12.27 69.30 -46.43
C ILE A 92 -11.27 68.60 -45.50
N SER A 93 -10.32 69.35 -44.95
CA SER A 93 -9.34 68.85 -43.98
C SER A 93 -10.02 68.27 -42.74
N LYS A 94 -11.05 68.95 -42.20
CA LYS A 94 -11.85 68.44 -41.08
C LYS A 94 -12.68 67.21 -41.44
N ASN A 95 -13.22 67.14 -42.66
CA ASN A 95 -14.04 66.01 -43.09
C ASN A 95 -13.23 64.71 -43.18
N LEU A 96 -11.98 64.79 -43.66
CA LEU A 96 -11.10 63.63 -43.83
C LEU A 96 -10.13 63.43 -42.65
N GLY A 97 -10.00 64.41 -41.74
CA GLY A 97 -9.00 64.40 -40.67
C GLY A 97 -7.56 64.49 -41.19
N LEU A 98 -7.35 65.19 -42.31
CA LEU A 98 -6.07 65.34 -42.99
C LEU A 98 -5.76 66.82 -43.18
N ASP A 99 -4.51 67.22 -42.97
CA ASP A 99 -4.09 68.62 -43.15
C ASP A 99 -3.65 68.86 -44.60
N PHE A 100 -4.60 69.30 -45.44
CA PHE A 100 -4.29 69.67 -46.82
C PHE A 100 -3.47 70.96 -46.87
N TYR A 101 -2.39 70.93 -47.65
CA TYR A 101 -1.52 72.08 -47.85
C TYR A 101 -1.58 72.57 -49.30
N LEU A 102 -1.09 73.79 -49.52
CA LEU A 102 -1.06 74.38 -50.85
C LEU A 102 0.03 73.73 -51.71
N PRO A 103 -0.28 73.24 -52.92
CA PRO A 103 0.69 72.56 -53.78
C PRO A 103 1.75 73.50 -54.35
N LYS A 104 2.97 72.99 -54.50
CA LYS A 104 4.03 73.67 -55.25
C LYS A 104 3.72 73.70 -56.75
N ARG A 105 4.35 74.62 -57.48
CA ARG A 105 4.20 74.79 -58.94
C ARG A 105 4.33 73.49 -59.74
N GLU A 106 5.26 72.62 -59.34
CA GLU A 106 5.55 71.35 -60.03
C GLU A 106 4.36 70.40 -59.96
N VAL A 107 3.79 70.22 -58.76
CA VAL A 107 2.60 69.40 -58.52
C VAL A 107 1.41 69.91 -59.34
N ILE A 108 1.20 71.23 -59.42
CA ILE A 108 0.12 71.84 -60.21
C ILE A 108 0.28 71.53 -61.71
N LYS A 109 1.50 71.59 -62.25
CA LYS A 109 1.76 71.26 -63.66
C LYS A 109 1.47 69.80 -63.97
N GLU A 110 1.87 68.89 -63.07
CA GLU A 110 1.61 67.46 -63.20
C GLU A 110 0.11 67.16 -63.16
N LEU A 111 -0.62 67.79 -62.23
CA LEU A 111 -2.07 67.68 -62.16
C LEU A 111 -2.75 68.19 -63.43
N GLY A 112 -2.30 69.32 -63.98
CA GLY A 112 -2.81 69.85 -65.26
C GLY A 112 -2.71 68.84 -66.41
N ASN A 113 -1.58 68.14 -66.53
CA ASN A 113 -1.39 67.09 -67.55
C ASN A 113 -2.29 65.86 -67.32
N ILE A 114 -2.59 65.52 -66.07
CA ILE A 114 -3.44 64.37 -65.72
C ILE A 114 -4.92 64.66 -66.01
N PHE A 115 -5.35 65.91 -65.84
CA PHE A 115 -6.75 66.32 -66.02
C PHE A 115 -7.07 66.87 -67.41
N SER A 116 -6.07 67.23 -68.24
CA SER A 116 -6.24 67.82 -69.58
C SER A 116 -6.98 66.93 -70.60
N GLU A 117 -7.32 65.69 -70.26
CA GLU A 117 -7.99 64.73 -71.14
C GLU A 117 -9.54 64.73 -71.01
N LYS A 118 -10.15 65.61 -70.19
CA LYS A 118 -11.63 65.75 -70.12
C LYS A 118 -12.11 67.21 -70.09
N ASN A 119 -13.22 67.46 -70.78
CA ASN A 119 -14.03 68.68 -70.66
C ASN A 119 -14.66 68.75 -69.26
N GLY A 120 -13.96 69.37 -68.32
CA GLY A 120 -14.44 69.66 -66.96
C GLY A 120 -13.40 70.49 -66.22
N TYR A 121 -13.71 71.77 -66.04
CA TYR A 121 -12.84 72.83 -65.47
C TYR A 121 -12.11 72.42 -64.18
N PHE A 122 -10.79 72.17 -64.25
CA PHE A 122 -9.94 72.19 -63.06
C PHE A 122 -8.62 72.97 -63.28
N ILE A 123 -7.82 72.65 -64.29
CA ILE A 123 -6.61 73.41 -64.74
C ILE A 123 -6.38 73.06 -66.21
N ASP A 124 -6.25 74.05 -67.12
CA ASP A 124 -5.90 73.83 -68.53
C ASP A 124 -4.39 74.08 -68.77
N ALA A 125 -3.81 73.47 -69.80
CA ALA A 125 -2.37 73.58 -70.11
C ALA A 125 -1.89 75.02 -70.40
N GLY A 126 -2.83 75.96 -70.59
CA GLY A 126 -2.59 77.39 -70.81
C GLY A 126 -2.84 78.30 -69.60
N ASP A 127 -3.12 77.76 -68.41
CA ASP A 127 -3.41 78.56 -67.22
C ASP A 127 -2.14 79.10 -66.53
N TRP A 128 -2.22 80.31 -65.98
CA TRP A 128 -1.07 81.02 -65.40
C TRP A 128 -0.99 80.79 -63.89
N TYR A 129 0.16 80.29 -63.42
CA TYR A 129 0.47 80.15 -62.01
C TYR A 129 1.07 81.44 -61.44
N ILE A 130 0.51 81.94 -60.34
CA ILE A 130 1.11 83.03 -59.57
C ILE A 130 1.58 82.48 -58.22
N GLU A 131 2.89 82.52 -58.02
CA GLU A 131 3.52 82.20 -56.73
C GLU A 131 3.61 83.49 -55.91
N ASP A 132 2.82 83.57 -54.85
CA ASP A 132 2.97 84.59 -53.83
C ASP A 132 2.99 83.86 -52.48
N TYR A 133 3.81 84.33 -51.54
CA TYR A 133 4.13 83.64 -50.28
C TYR A 133 2.89 83.27 -49.42
N ALA A 134 1.71 83.80 -49.76
CA ALA A 134 0.45 83.59 -49.05
C ALA A 134 -0.63 82.78 -49.81
N SER A 135 -0.44 82.37 -51.09
CA SER A 135 -1.48 81.58 -51.81
C SER A 135 -0.99 80.89 -53.09
N CYS A 136 -1.28 79.59 -53.25
CA CYS A 136 -1.14 78.87 -54.51
C CYS A 136 -2.47 78.91 -55.27
N THR A 137 -2.58 79.79 -56.26
CA THR A 137 -3.81 79.99 -57.04
C THR A 137 -3.51 79.87 -58.53
N VAL A 138 -4.34 79.11 -59.24
CA VAL A 138 -4.25 78.97 -60.69
C VAL A 138 -5.22 79.97 -61.34
N ARG A 139 -4.71 80.84 -62.21
CA ARG A 139 -5.52 81.82 -62.95
C ARG A 139 -5.90 81.23 -64.30
N SER A 140 -7.21 81.06 -64.51
CA SER A 140 -7.71 80.62 -65.80
C SER A 140 -7.49 81.68 -66.87
N SER A 141 -7.10 81.26 -68.07
CA SER A 141 -6.90 82.14 -69.23
C SER A 141 -8.16 82.95 -69.63
N ARG A 142 -9.37 82.60 -69.15
CA ARG A 142 -10.63 83.26 -69.55
C ARG A 142 -11.51 83.87 -68.45
N THR A 143 -11.27 83.65 -67.14
CA THR A 143 -11.75 84.48 -65.99
C THR A 143 -11.56 83.75 -64.64
N GLY A 144 -11.17 84.48 -63.58
CA GLY A 144 -11.19 84.01 -62.17
C GLY A 144 -9.97 83.23 -61.67
N TRP A 145 -9.95 82.97 -60.36
CA TRP A 145 -8.90 82.28 -59.61
C TRP A 145 -9.42 80.97 -58.99
N TYR A 146 -8.68 79.88 -59.21
CA TYR A 146 -8.97 78.56 -58.64
C TYR A 146 -7.95 78.21 -57.55
N GLY A 147 -8.43 77.78 -56.39
CA GLY A 147 -7.61 77.28 -55.28
C GLY A 147 -7.86 75.79 -55.08
N LEU A 148 -6.79 75.02 -54.86
CA LEU A 148 -6.85 73.59 -54.54
C LEU A 148 -5.78 73.25 -53.48
N GLY A 149 -6.05 72.22 -52.68
CA GLY A 149 -5.14 71.70 -51.68
C GLY A 149 -4.70 70.30 -52.05
N VAL A 150 -3.51 69.92 -51.60
CA VAL A 150 -2.95 68.59 -51.77
C VAL A 150 -2.54 67.98 -50.45
N TYR A 151 -2.57 66.64 -50.39
CA TYR A 151 -2.06 65.86 -49.28
C TYR A 151 -1.30 64.65 -49.81
N ASN A 152 -0.11 64.37 -49.26
CA ASN A 152 0.77 63.29 -49.72
C ASN A 152 0.52 61.99 -48.94
N LEU A 153 0.43 60.87 -49.66
CA LEU A 153 0.13 59.55 -49.11
C LEU A 153 1.33 58.59 -49.08
N ASP A 154 2.55 59.06 -49.36
CA ASP A 154 3.75 58.24 -49.35
C ASP A 154 3.98 57.61 -47.97
N ASN A 155 3.75 58.35 -46.88
CA ASN A 155 3.81 57.80 -45.51
C ASN A 155 2.78 56.70 -45.28
N PHE A 156 1.57 56.82 -45.84
CA PHE A 156 0.55 55.78 -45.70
C PHE A 156 0.98 54.50 -46.44
N LYS A 157 1.45 54.62 -47.67
CA LYS A 157 1.91 53.47 -48.47
C LYS A 157 3.16 52.83 -47.86
N ASP A 158 4.09 53.63 -47.34
CA ASP A 158 5.27 53.14 -46.65
C ASP A 158 4.90 52.38 -45.36
N ASN A 159 3.89 52.84 -44.61
CA ASN A 159 3.35 52.11 -43.47
C ASN A 159 2.73 50.76 -43.85
N LEU A 160 2.07 50.65 -45.01
CA LEU A 160 1.60 49.35 -45.53
C LEU A 160 2.79 48.42 -45.79
N ASP A 161 3.87 48.93 -46.37
CA ASP A 161 5.09 48.16 -46.57
C ASP A 161 5.73 47.74 -45.24
N ILE A 162 5.68 48.58 -44.18
CA ILE A 162 6.16 48.21 -42.82
C ILE A 162 5.33 47.07 -42.26
N ARG A 163 4.00 47.18 -42.35
CA ARG A 163 3.07 46.14 -41.93
C ARG A 163 3.38 44.80 -42.61
N ASN A 164 3.56 44.82 -43.93
CA ASN A 164 3.76 43.63 -44.75
C ASN A 164 5.09 42.90 -44.47
N GLN A 165 6.11 43.56 -43.90
CA GLN A 165 7.38 42.92 -43.52
C GLN A 165 7.25 41.77 -42.51
N SER A 166 6.19 41.78 -41.70
CA SER A 166 5.94 40.77 -40.68
C SER A 166 5.48 39.43 -41.27
N LEU A 167 5.06 39.44 -42.54
CA LEU A 167 4.48 38.29 -43.22
C LEU A 167 5.57 37.38 -43.81
N LYS A 168 5.45 36.07 -43.56
CA LYS A 168 6.32 35.01 -44.12
C LYS A 168 5.64 34.26 -45.27
N LEU A 169 4.98 34.98 -46.16
CA LEU A 169 4.34 34.38 -47.34
C LEU A 169 5.39 34.22 -48.45
N GLU A 170 5.47 33.04 -49.06
CA GLU A 170 6.30 32.80 -50.24
C GLU A 170 5.47 32.89 -51.53
N THR A 171 5.37 34.08 -52.11
CA THR A 171 4.80 34.27 -53.45
C THR A 171 5.78 33.84 -54.55
N ASN A 172 5.29 33.62 -55.77
CA ASN A 172 6.13 33.25 -56.93
C ASN A 172 7.25 34.26 -57.17
N ILE A 173 6.98 35.56 -57.00
CA ILE A 173 7.97 36.64 -57.12
C ILE A 173 9.06 36.51 -56.05
N LEU A 174 8.68 36.24 -54.79
CA LEU A 174 9.65 36.08 -53.71
C LEU A 174 10.47 34.79 -53.83
N LYS A 175 9.86 33.70 -54.30
CA LYS A 175 10.56 32.45 -54.64
C LYS A 175 11.58 32.68 -55.74
N GLU A 176 11.23 33.43 -56.78
CA GLU A 176 12.15 33.78 -57.85
C GLU A 176 13.33 34.63 -57.36
N ILE A 177 13.08 35.61 -56.48
CA ILE A 177 14.15 36.40 -55.85
C ILE A 177 15.09 35.52 -55.02
N ASN A 178 14.53 34.68 -54.15
CA ASN A 178 15.33 33.76 -53.32
C ASN A 178 16.16 32.81 -54.20
N LYS A 179 15.55 32.29 -55.27
CA LYS A 179 16.20 31.43 -56.27
C LYS A 179 17.36 32.15 -56.96
N LYS A 180 17.15 33.38 -57.48
CA LYS A 180 18.21 34.17 -58.14
C LYS A 180 19.39 34.46 -57.22
N ILE A 181 19.14 34.79 -55.95
CA ILE A 181 20.19 35.02 -54.95
C ILE A 181 21.00 33.73 -54.71
N SER A 182 20.29 32.59 -54.52
CA SER A 182 20.92 31.29 -54.27
C SER A 182 21.70 30.76 -55.48
N GLU A 183 21.16 30.87 -56.70
CA GLU A 183 21.80 30.38 -57.93
C GLU A 183 23.06 31.16 -58.30
N ASN A 184 23.17 32.42 -57.87
CA ASN A 184 24.36 33.25 -58.04
C ASN A 184 25.33 33.16 -56.85
N GLY A 185 25.09 32.27 -55.88
CA GLY A 185 25.97 32.03 -54.74
C GLY A 185 26.15 33.23 -53.80
N ILE A 186 25.18 34.14 -53.74
CA ILE A 186 25.28 35.37 -52.94
C ILE A 186 24.91 35.06 -51.49
N GLU A 187 25.90 35.14 -50.59
CA GLU A 187 25.68 35.06 -49.15
C GLU A 187 25.46 36.46 -48.55
N ILE A 188 24.23 36.74 -48.10
CA ILE A 188 23.83 38.06 -47.60
C ILE A 188 24.63 38.47 -46.35
N SER A 189 25.04 37.51 -45.52
CA SER A 189 25.82 37.74 -44.29
C SER A 189 27.21 38.34 -44.56
N GLU A 190 27.78 38.13 -45.74
CA GLU A 190 29.14 38.56 -46.07
C GLU A 190 29.23 40.03 -46.49
N PHE A 191 28.09 40.67 -46.80
CA PHE A 191 28.06 42.08 -47.16
C PHE A 191 28.04 42.97 -45.92
N THR A 192 29.08 43.78 -45.77
CA THR A 192 29.18 44.86 -44.77
C THR A 192 28.98 46.26 -45.37
N ASP A 193 29.04 46.37 -46.70
CA ASP A 193 28.90 47.61 -47.48
C ASP A 193 27.61 47.55 -48.30
N ILE A 194 26.69 48.48 -48.02
CA ILE A 194 25.35 48.51 -48.61
C ILE A 194 25.34 48.87 -50.09
N ASP A 195 26.28 49.69 -50.56
CA ASP A 195 26.39 50.05 -51.97
C ASP A 195 26.91 48.86 -52.79
N LYS A 196 27.87 48.09 -52.26
CA LYS A 196 28.30 46.83 -52.88
C LYS A 196 27.19 45.80 -52.93
N PHE A 197 26.39 45.72 -51.85
CA PHE A 197 25.23 44.84 -51.80
C PHE A 197 24.17 45.21 -52.83
N ILE A 198 23.82 46.51 -52.93
CA ILE A 198 22.88 47.00 -53.94
C ILE A 198 23.39 46.67 -55.34
N LYS A 199 24.66 46.93 -55.64
CA LYS A 199 25.25 46.66 -56.95
C LYS A 199 25.15 45.17 -57.32
N ALA A 200 25.52 44.27 -56.40
CA ALA A 200 25.44 42.83 -56.64
C ALA A 200 24.02 42.37 -56.96
N LEU A 201 23.00 42.87 -56.24
CA LEU A 201 21.60 42.52 -56.47
C LEU A 201 20.98 43.21 -57.69
N VAL A 202 21.48 44.38 -58.11
CA VAL A 202 21.10 45.02 -59.40
C VAL A 202 21.65 44.22 -60.57
N GLU A 203 22.90 43.72 -60.51
CA GLU A 203 23.54 42.93 -61.58
C GLU A 203 22.75 41.65 -61.90
N ILE A 204 22.22 40.97 -60.87
CA ILE A 204 21.39 39.76 -61.05
C ILE A 204 19.89 40.07 -61.25
N LYS A 205 19.53 41.34 -61.45
CA LYS A 205 18.16 41.82 -61.68
C LYS A 205 17.18 41.47 -60.55
N VAL A 206 17.66 41.46 -59.31
CA VAL A 206 16.83 41.38 -58.11
C VAL A 206 16.36 42.79 -57.71
N PHE A 207 17.27 43.76 -57.73
CA PHE A 207 16.94 45.17 -57.49
C PHE A 207 16.75 45.94 -58.78
N ASN A 208 15.76 46.84 -58.77
CA ASN A 208 15.78 48.04 -59.59
C ASN A 208 16.61 49.11 -58.85
N GLU A 209 17.65 49.64 -59.51
CA GLU A 209 18.59 50.59 -58.89
C GLU A 209 17.90 51.86 -58.37
N VAL A 210 16.93 52.40 -59.10
CA VAL A 210 16.21 53.61 -58.70
C VAL A 210 15.32 53.34 -57.50
N ASP A 211 14.54 52.25 -57.57
CA ASP A 211 13.57 51.91 -56.52
C ASP A 211 14.27 51.56 -55.21
N VAL A 212 15.37 50.79 -55.25
CA VAL A 212 16.10 50.40 -54.04
C VAL A 212 16.86 51.57 -53.42
N ARG A 213 17.40 52.50 -54.21
CA ARG A 213 18.05 53.70 -53.68
C ARG A 213 17.04 54.67 -53.06
N ASN A 214 15.87 54.82 -53.67
CA ASN A 214 14.77 55.60 -53.08
C ASN A 214 14.28 54.96 -51.77
N LEU A 215 14.16 53.63 -51.74
CA LEU A 215 13.78 52.91 -50.53
C LEU A 215 14.84 53.04 -49.43
N LEU A 216 16.12 52.90 -49.78
CA LEU A 216 17.22 53.09 -48.84
C LEU A 216 17.23 54.50 -48.24
N ALA A 217 17.04 55.54 -49.07
CA ALA A 217 16.97 56.92 -48.61
C ALA A 217 15.83 57.12 -47.59
N LYS A 218 14.65 56.54 -47.85
CA LYS A 218 13.51 56.56 -46.89
C LYS A 218 13.84 55.83 -45.59
N MET A 219 14.48 54.66 -45.66
CA MET A 219 14.88 53.91 -44.46
C MET A 219 15.96 54.62 -43.62
N GLN A 220 16.68 55.58 -44.21
CA GLN A 220 17.73 56.36 -43.57
C GLN A 220 17.26 57.73 -43.06
N GLU A 221 16.00 58.11 -43.28
CA GLU A 221 15.40 59.26 -42.59
C GLU A 221 15.57 59.04 -41.08
N ASP A 222 16.24 59.97 -40.40
CA ASP A 222 16.70 59.94 -38.99
C ASP A 222 18.07 59.27 -38.66
N ASN A 223 19.01 59.18 -39.62
CA ASN A 223 20.39 58.66 -39.41
C ASN A 223 20.48 57.18 -38.96
N ASN A 224 19.47 56.37 -39.27
CA ASN A 224 19.50 54.94 -38.94
C ASN A 224 20.43 54.16 -39.89
N GLU A 225 21.31 53.32 -39.33
CA GLU A 225 22.14 52.41 -40.10
C GLU A 225 21.29 51.21 -40.58
N VAL A 226 21.20 51.03 -41.90
CA VAL A 226 20.40 49.97 -42.53
C VAL A 226 21.32 48.82 -42.93
N SER A 227 21.04 47.61 -42.46
CA SER A 227 21.79 46.42 -42.87
C SER A 227 21.33 45.88 -44.23
N PRO A 228 22.20 45.20 -45.01
CA PRO A 228 21.81 44.49 -46.24
C PRO A 228 20.61 43.55 -46.07
N LYS A 229 20.55 42.83 -44.94
CA LYS A 229 19.44 41.92 -44.61
C LYS A 229 18.13 42.66 -44.41
N GLU A 230 18.16 43.80 -43.72
CA GLU A 230 16.96 44.60 -43.47
C GLU A 230 16.50 45.32 -44.76
N LEU A 231 17.42 45.83 -45.57
CA LEU A 231 17.09 46.40 -46.88
C LEU A 231 16.44 45.36 -47.80
N LEU A 232 16.97 44.14 -47.86
CA LEU A 232 16.38 43.06 -48.67
C LEU A 232 14.99 42.67 -48.15
N LYS A 233 14.82 42.58 -46.83
CA LYS A 233 13.52 42.29 -46.21
C LYS A 233 12.50 43.38 -46.54
N ARG A 234 12.89 44.66 -46.40
CA ARG A 234 12.08 45.82 -46.78
C ARG A 234 11.69 45.76 -48.25
N TYR A 235 12.65 45.56 -49.14
CA TYR A 235 12.41 45.49 -50.57
C TYR A 235 11.43 44.37 -50.93
N LYS A 236 11.61 43.16 -50.38
CA LYS A 236 10.65 42.05 -50.54
C LYS A 236 9.24 42.41 -50.09
N ALA A 237 9.10 43.12 -48.97
CA ALA A 237 7.78 43.57 -48.50
C ALA A 237 7.10 44.54 -49.48
N THR A 238 7.86 45.42 -50.15
CA THR A 238 7.30 46.32 -51.18
C THR A 238 6.70 45.60 -52.39
N LEU A 239 7.10 44.34 -52.62
CA LEU A 239 6.65 43.50 -53.72
C LEU A 239 5.48 42.56 -53.36
N LEU A 240 5.17 42.42 -52.06
CA LEU A 240 4.07 41.54 -51.61
C LEU A 240 2.70 42.09 -52.00
N GLU A 241 2.53 43.40 -51.88
CA GLU A 241 1.28 44.10 -52.17
C GLU A 241 1.48 45.00 -53.39
N SER A 242 0.70 44.76 -54.44
CA SER A 242 0.81 45.52 -55.69
C SER A 242 0.43 47.00 -55.48
N LYS A 243 0.88 47.87 -56.39
CA LYS A 243 0.55 49.30 -56.35
C LYS A 243 -0.98 49.51 -56.31
N GLU A 244 -1.69 48.70 -57.08
CA GLU A 244 -3.14 48.69 -57.20
C GLU A 244 -3.87 48.31 -55.91
N LEU A 245 -3.33 47.34 -55.16
CA LEU A 245 -3.88 46.94 -53.88
C LEU A 245 -3.64 48.01 -52.82
N LYS A 246 -2.46 48.64 -52.80
CA LYS A 246 -2.19 49.81 -51.95
C LYS A 246 -3.13 50.96 -52.27
N ASP A 247 -3.40 51.20 -53.55
CA ASP A 247 -4.40 52.19 -53.97
C ASP A 247 -5.80 51.81 -53.48
N PHE A 248 -6.17 50.54 -53.56
CA PHE A 248 -7.45 50.06 -53.03
C PHE A 248 -7.55 50.20 -51.51
N GLU A 249 -6.47 49.95 -50.75
CA GLU A 249 -6.44 50.21 -49.30
C GLU A 249 -6.60 51.69 -48.97
N VAL A 250 -6.04 52.61 -49.77
CA VAL A 250 -6.30 54.05 -49.63
C VAL A 250 -7.79 54.35 -49.80
N ILE A 251 -8.43 53.78 -50.82
CA ILE A 251 -9.87 53.93 -51.07
C ILE A 251 -10.69 53.46 -49.85
N LEU A 252 -10.35 52.30 -49.27
CA LEU A 252 -11.04 51.75 -48.10
C LEU A 252 -10.77 52.57 -46.83
N ASN A 253 -9.52 52.92 -46.55
CA ASN A 253 -9.11 53.65 -45.35
C ASN A 253 -9.75 55.04 -45.29
N TYR A 254 -9.84 55.73 -46.43
CA TYR A 254 -10.42 57.08 -46.48
C TYR A 254 -11.89 57.10 -46.93
N ASN A 255 -12.52 55.94 -47.16
CA ASN A 255 -13.92 55.80 -47.56
C ASN A 255 -14.26 56.59 -48.84
N LEU A 256 -13.40 56.46 -49.86
CA LEU A 256 -13.53 57.21 -51.11
C LEU A 256 -14.57 56.56 -52.04
N LEU A 257 -15.83 56.91 -51.83
CA LEU A 257 -16.93 56.43 -52.67
C LEU A 257 -17.06 57.30 -53.92
N ASP A 258 -16.72 56.74 -55.09
CA ASP A 258 -16.97 57.32 -56.41
C ASP A 258 -18.26 56.72 -56.98
N THR A 259 -19.31 57.54 -57.12
CA THR A 259 -20.64 57.07 -57.52
C THR A 259 -20.74 56.72 -59.00
N ASP A 260 -19.79 57.17 -59.84
CA ASP A 260 -19.71 56.74 -61.24
C ASP A 260 -19.21 55.29 -61.35
N ILE A 261 -18.33 54.89 -60.43
CA ILE A 261 -17.68 53.57 -60.40
C ILE A 261 -18.52 52.57 -59.62
N ILE A 262 -18.88 52.93 -58.38
CA ILE A 262 -19.64 52.10 -57.45
C ILE A 262 -21.10 52.55 -57.52
N ASN A 263 -21.78 52.16 -58.59
CA ASN A 263 -23.17 52.55 -58.89
C ASN A 263 -24.18 51.41 -58.61
N GLY A 264 -25.47 51.74 -58.71
CA GLY A 264 -26.59 50.85 -58.38
C GLY A 264 -26.93 50.82 -56.88
N GLU A 265 -27.98 50.11 -56.49
CA GLU A 265 -28.42 50.08 -55.07
C GLU A 265 -27.57 49.15 -54.20
N ALA A 266 -27.04 48.05 -54.77
CA ALA A 266 -26.34 47.02 -54.01
C ALA A 266 -24.85 47.33 -53.75
N ASN A 267 -24.11 47.85 -54.74
CA ASN A 267 -22.66 48.03 -54.65
C ASN A 267 -22.22 49.10 -53.62
N PRO A 268 -22.90 50.26 -53.48
CA PRO A 268 -22.57 51.23 -52.43
C PRO A 268 -22.76 50.66 -51.02
N ARG A 269 -23.76 49.77 -50.82
CA ARG A 269 -23.96 49.09 -49.53
C ARG A 269 -22.82 48.11 -49.24
N LYS A 270 -22.46 47.28 -50.22
CA LYS A 270 -21.30 46.37 -50.14
C LYS A 270 -20.00 47.14 -49.83
N PHE A 271 -19.74 48.24 -50.54
CA PHE A 271 -18.57 49.09 -50.31
C PHE A 271 -18.52 49.67 -48.89
N ARG A 272 -19.62 50.26 -48.41
CA ARG A 272 -19.67 50.82 -47.03
C ARG A 272 -19.45 49.76 -45.97
N ASN A 273 -20.03 48.57 -46.16
CA ASN A 273 -19.79 47.44 -45.25
C ASN A 273 -18.31 47.02 -45.24
N LEU A 274 -17.70 46.91 -46.42
CA LEU A 274 -16.29 46.58 -46.57
C LEU A 274 -15.37 47.63 -45.94
N VAL A 275 -15.67 48.93 -46.11
CA VAL A 275 -14.95 50.03 -45.46
C VAL A 275 -15.01 49.91 -43.94
N ASN A 276 -16.20 49.65 -43.39
CA ASN A 276 -16.37 49.50 -41.94
C ASN A 276 -15.56 48.30 -41.43
N LEU A 277 -15.60 47.17 -42.12
CA LEU A 277 -14.81 45.98 -41.78
C LEU A 277 -13.31 46.26 -41.85
N TYR A 278 -12.83 46.84 -42.94
CA TYR A 278 -11.42 47.19 -43.11
C TYR A 278 -10.97 48.14 -41.99
N LYS A 279 -11.69 49.23 -41.71
CA LYS A 279 -11.35 50.16 -40.62
C LYS A 279 -11.32 49.51 -39.24
N THR A 280 -12.22 48.55 -39.00
CA THR A 280 -12.31 47.83 -37.73
C THR A 280 -11.12 46.87 -37.54
N TYR A 281 -10.67 46.21 -38.61
CA TYR A 281 -9.66 45.15 -38.53
C TYR A 281 -8.30 45.48 -39.14
N LYS A 282 -8.09 46.70 -39.68
CA LYS A 282 -6.86 47.07 -40.41
C LYS A 282 -5.57 46.86 -39.62
N ASP A 283 -5.61 47.05 -38.31
CA ASP A 283 -4.45 46.87 -37.44
C ASP A 283 -4.10 45.38 -37.25
N TYR A 284 -5.01 44.48 -37.59
CA TYR A 284 -4.85 43.03 -37.57
C TYR A 284 -4.59 42.44 -38.95
N ILE A 285 -4.62 43.24 -40.02
CA ILE A 285 -4.25 42.79 -41.37
C ILE A 285 -2.73 42.73 -41.43
N SER A 286 -2.19 41.59 -41.86
CA SER A 286 -0.76 41.41 -42.13
C SER A 286 -0.39 41.86 -43.54
N CYS A 287 -1.22 41.54 -44.54
CA CYS A 287 -1.04 41.92 -45.95
C CYS A 287 -2.34 41.67 -46.74
N MET A 288 -2.54 42.45 -47.79
CA MET A 288 -3.43 42.12 -48.90
C MET A 288 -2.59 41.79 -50.13
N TYR A 289 -2.90 40.73 -50.86
CA TYR A 289 -2.09 40.31 -52.02
C TYR A 289 -2.95 39.66 -53.11
N ILE A 290 -2.40 39.60 -54.33
CA ILE A 290 -2.99 38.84 -55.43
C ILE A 290 -2.44 37.42 -55.37
N LYS A 291 -3.34 36.43 -55.36
CA LYS A 291 -2.97 35.02 -55.35
C LYS A 291 -2.20 34.66 -56.61
N ASP A 292 -1.06 33.98 -56.42
CA ASP A 292 -0.25 33.43 -57.51
C ASP A 292 -1.10 32.62 -58.51
N ASP A 293 -0.74 32.71 -59.79
CA ASP A 293 -1.39 32.00 -60.90
C ASP A 293 -2.88 32.34 -61.10
N THR A 294 -3.34 33.48 -60.57
CA THR A 294 -4.66 34.04 -60.82
C THR A 294 -4.57 35.44 -61.43
N GLU A 295 -5.55 35.83 -62.25
CA GLU A 295 -5.50 37.11 -62.97
C GLU A 295 -5.78 38.31 -62.05
N ASP A 296 -6.66 38.16 -61.05
CA ASP A 296 -7.05 39.25 -60.12
C ASP A 296 -7.67 38.74 -58.78
N THR A 297 -7.31 37.55 -58.28
CA THR A 297 -7.90 37.05 -57.01
C THR A 297 -7.19 37.67 -55.81
N VAL A 298 -7.92 38.45 -55.02
CA VAL A 298 -7.43 39.15 -53.82
C VAL A 298 -7.63 38.28 -52.59
N GLU A 299 -6.56 38.10 -51.81
CA GLU A 299 -6.62 37.46 -50.50
C GLU A 299 -6.13 38.39 -49.39
N LEU A 300 -6.77 38.32 -48.23
CA LEU A 300 -6.38 39.02 -47.01
C LEU A 300 -5.78 38.03 -46.01
N ILE A 301 -4.60 38.35 -45.49
CA ILE A 301 -3.95 37.60 -44.42
C ILE A 301 -4.01 38.41 -43.14
N PHE A 302 -4.48 37.80 -42.06
CA PHE A 302 -4.55 38.41 -40.73
C PHE A 302 -3.40 37.95 -39.83
N ASN A 303 -3.05 38.79 -38.86
CA ASN A 303 -2.04 38.50 -37.85
C ASN A 303 -2.70 37.75 -36.67
N ALA A 304 -2.70 36.42 -36.74
CA ALA A 304 -3.30 35.56 -35.71
C ALA A 304 -2.71 35.82 -34.32
N ASP A 305 -1.39 35.98 -34.19
CA ASP A 305 -0.74 36.25 -32.90
C ASP A 305 -1.21 37.55 -32.26
N LYS A 306 -1.36 38.62 -33.06
CA LYS A 306 -1.87 39.91 -32.60
C LYS A 306 -3.35 39.81 -32.19
N MET A 307 -4.16 39.06 -32.93
CA MET A 307 -5.56 38.82 -32.59
C MET A 307 -5.69 38.05 -31.28
N ILE A 308 -4.94 36.96 -31.11
CA ILE A 308 -4.91 36.15 -29.89
C ILE A 308 -4.46 37.01 -28.71
N SER A 309 -3.36 37.76 -28.86
CA SER A 309 -2.84 38.64 -27.82
C SER A 309 -3.87 39.68 -27.39
N SER A 310 -4.63 40.23 -28.34
CA SER A 310 -5.68 41.23 -28.04
C SER A 310 -6.87 40.59 -27.33
N ALA A 311 -7.29 39.40 -27.74
CA ALA A 311 -8.32 38.63 -27.05
C ALA A 311 -7.89 38.21 -25.63
N GLU A 312 -6.64 37.79 -25.42
CA GLU A 312 -6.07 37.50 -24.09
C GLU A 312 -5.97 38.76 -23.23
N ASN A 313 -5.70 39.91 -23.87
CA ASN A 313 -5.72 41.23 -23.23
C ASN A 313 -7.13 41.76 -22.97
N ARG A 314 -8.19 41.05 -23.38
CA ARG A 314 -9.61 41.40 -23.19
C ARG A 314 -9.99 42.69 -23.92
N ASP A 315 -9.43 42.87 -25.11
CA ASP A 315 -9.89 43.92 -26.03
C ASP A 315 -11.34 43.65 -26.44
N GLU A 316 -12.24 44.61 -26.22
CA GLU A 316 -13.68 44.50 -26.48
C GLU A 316 -14.01 44.34 -27.96
N LEU A 317 -13.02 44.51 -28.86
CA LEU A 317 -13.18 44.33 -30.30
C LEU A 317 -13.75 42.95 -30.68
N PHE A 318 -13.34 41.89 -29.97
CA PHE A 318 -13.81 40.52 -30.23
C PHE A 318 -14.82 40.12 -29.14
N ASN A 319 -15.95 39.52 -29.52
CA ASN A 319 -16.83 38.90 -28.51
C ASN A 319 -16.16 37.63 -27.93
N GLY A 320 -15.36 36.94 -28.75
CA GLY A 320 -14.48 35.85 -28.36
C GLY A 320 -13.75 35.29 -29.58
N ILE A 321 -12.76 34.43 -29.35
CA ILE A 321 -12.06 33.68 -30.39
C ILE A 321 -12.02 32.19 -30.08
N GLU A 322 -12.08 31.35 -31.11
CA GLU A 322 -11.93 29.90 -31.04
C GLU A 322 -10.59 29.50 -31.67
N ILE A 323 -9.85 28.63 -31.00
CA ILE A 323 -8.56 28.09 -31.45
C ILE A 323 -8.53 26.58 -31.20
N LEU A 324 -8.19 25.80 -32.22
CA LEU A 324 -7.94 24.38 -32.08
C LEU A 324 -6.52 24.11 -31.61
N TYR A 325 -6.35 23.01 -30.87
CA TYR A 325 -5.06 22.52 -30.41
C TYR A 325 -4.61 21.32 -31.22
N LYS A 326 -3.32 21.30 -31.58
CA LYS A 326 -2.63 20.09 -32.03
C LYS A 326 -2.46 19.15 -30.84
N SER A 327 -2.18 17.87 -31.13
CA SER A 327 -1.97 16.85 -30.10
C SER A 327 -0.98 17.31 -29.02
N ASN A 328 -1.36 17.16 -27.76
CA ASN A 328 -0.63 17.63 -26.59
C ASN A 328 -0.90 16.72 -25.38
N ASP A 329 0.00 16.76 -24.39
CA ASP A 329 -0.04 15.86 -23.23
C ASP A 329 -1.29 16.04 -22.34
N LEU A 330 -1.98 17.18 -22.44
CA LEU A 330 -3.20 17.45 -21.67
C LEU A 330 -4.47 17.07 -22.40
N LYS A 331 -4.36 16.56 -23.63
CA LYS A 331 -5.49 16.15 -24.47
C LYS A 331 -6.52 17.29 -24.69
N ILE A 332 -6.07 18.54 -24.65
CA ILE A 332 -6.92 19.68 -24.99
C ILE A 332 -7.10 19.69 -26.50
N THR A 333 -8.33 19.78 -26.97
CA THR A 333 -8.67 19.81 -28.41
C THR A 333 -9.00 21.21 -28.90
N LYS A 334 -9.55 22.05 -28.01
CA LYS A 334 -10.06 23.38 -28.36
C LYS A 334 -10.03 24.33 -27.16
N GLU A 335 -9.75 25.60 -27.43
CA GLU A 335 -9.88 26.71 -26.48
C GLU A 335 -10.78 27.80 -27.07
N GLU A 336 -11.70 28.30 -26.26
CA GLU A 336 -12.46 29.53 -26.54
C GLU A 336 -12.04 30.61 -25.56
N ILE A 337 -11.71 31.79 -26.07
CA ILE A 337 -11.22 32.93 -25.29
C ILE A 337 -12.25 34.06 -25.39
N TYR A 338 -12.88 34.38 -24.27
CA TYR A 338 -13.85 35.48 -24.13
C TYR A 338 -13.26 36.62 -23.27
N ASN A 339 -13.98 37.73 -23.16
CA ASN A 339 -13.54 38.88 -22.37
C ASN A 339 -13.49 38.62 -20.86
N ASP A 340 -14.30 37.69 -20.35
CA ASP A 340 -14.43 37.37 -18.92
C ASP A 340 -13.87 35.99 -18.54
N LYS A 341 -13.68 35.10 -19.52
CA LYS A 341 -13.32 33.69 -19.27
C LYS A 341 -12.59 33.03 -20.45
N ASN A 342 -11.92 31.93 -20.16
CA ASN A 342 -11.47 30.96 -21.15
C ASN A 342 -12.21 29.64 -20.95
N ILE A 343 -12.54 28.93 -22.03
CA ILE A 343 -13.14 27.59 -22.00
C ILE A 343 -12.20 26.62 -22.70
N PHE A 344 -11.82 25.54 -22.01
CA PHE A 344 -10.99 24.46 -22.53
C PHE A 344 -11.82 23.21 -22.73
N TYR A 345 -11.67 22.56 -23.88
CA TYR A 345 -12.34 21.30 -24.21
C TYR A 345 -11.31 20.18 -24.29
N PHE A 346 -11.63 19.05 -23.67
CA PHE A 346 -10.74 17.89 -23.59
C PHE A 346 -11.24 16.75 -24.49
N GLU A 347 -10.31 15.91 -24.95
CA GLU A 347 -10.59 14.76 -25.83
C GLU A 347 -11.58 13.75 -25.20
N ASN A 348 -11.59 13.64 -23.86
CA ASN A 348 -12.50 12.76 -23.13
C ASN A 348 -13.93 13.32 -22.97
N GLY A 349 -14.22 14.51 -23.52
CA GLY A 349 -15.51 15.17 -23.42
C GLY A 349 -15.67 16.09 -22.21
N ASP A 350 -14.66 16.20 -21.34
CA ASP A 350 -14.69 17.15 -20.23
C ASP A 350 -14.53 18.60 -20.74
N THR A 351 -14.95 19.57 -19.93
CA THR A 351 -14.83 21.00 -20.23
C THR A 351 -14.40 21.77 -18.99
N GLU A 352 -13.46 22.70 -19.11
CA GLU A 352 -13.02 23.56 -18.01
C GLU A 352 -13.21 25.04 -18.36
N ILE A 353 -13.95 25.78 -17.52
CA ILE A 353 -14.16 27.22 -17.67
C ILE A 353 -13.33 27.95 -16.62
N ILE A 354 -12.36 28.76 -17.05
CA ILE A 354 -11.53 29.58 -16.17
C ILE A 354 -12.01 31.03 -16.23
N TYR A 355 -12.47 31.56 -15.11
CA TYR A 355 -12.92 32.94 -14.95
C TYR A 355 -11.77 33.85 -14.50
N ASN A 356 -11.83 35.12 -14.90
CA ASN A 356 -10.87 36.16 -14.50
C ASN A 356 -9.39 35.74 -14.64
N PRO A 357 -8.96 35.21 -15.80
CA PRO A 357 -7.64 34.59 -15.96
C PRO A 357 -6.44 35.54 -15.81
N LYS A 358 -6.65 36.85 -15.61
CA LYS A 358 -5.61 37.84 -15.27
C LYS A 358 -5.32 37.95 -13.76
N SER A 359 -6.19 37.41 -12.91
CA SER A 359 -5.99 37.39 -11.45
C SER A 359 -4.91 36.38 -11.06
N GLU A 360 -4.16 36.66 -9.98
CA GLU A 360 -3.21 35.70 -9.38
C GLU A 360 -3.93 34.45 -8.86
N GLU A 361 -5.12 34.64 -8.32
CA GLU A 361 -6.05 33.59 -7.92
C GLU A 361 -7.21 33.51 -8.93
N LYS A 362 -7.34 32.36 -9.60
CA LYS A 362 -8.32 32.13 -10.66
C LYS A 362 -9.34 31.09 -10.21
N ILE A 363 -10.60 31.36 -10.49
CA ILE A 363 -11.69 30.40 -10.25
C ILE A 363 -11.91 29.61 -11.54
N SER A 364 -11.94 28.30 -11.42
CA SER A 364 -12.25 27.39 -12.50
C SER A 364 -13.53 26.60 -12.19
N MET A 365 -14.32 26.32 -13.21
CA MET A 365 -15.42 25.37 -13.16
C MET A 365 -15.12 24.23 -14.13
N TYR A 366 -14.90 23.05 -13.58
CA TYR A 366 -14.64 21.84 -14.35
C TYR A 366 -15.90 21.00 -14.47
N TYR A 367 -16.26 20.63 -15.68
CA TYR A 367 -17.41 19.80 -16.03
C TYR A 367 -16.89 18.45 -16.52
N PHE A 368 -17.23 17.41 -15.79
CA PHE A 368 -16.89 16.04 -16.16
C PHE A 368 -17.94 15.50 -17.15
N SER A 369 -17.49 14.66 -18.07
CA SER A 369 -18.34 13.98 -19.06
C SER A 369 -19.45 13.11 -18.44
N ASN A 370 -19.30 12.67 -17.18
CA ASN A 370 -20.32 11.94 -16.42
C ASN A 370 -21.42 12.86 -15.83
N GLY A 371 -21.30 14.18 -16.01
CA GLY A 371 -22.22 15.21 -15.52
C GLY A 371 -21.75 15.93 -14.25
N ASP A 372 -20.76 15.42 -13.53
CA ASP A 372 -20.29 16.03 -12.28
C ASP A 372 -19.64 17.40 -12.53
N GLU A 373 -19.69 18.26 -11.53
CA GLU A 373 -19.20 19.64 -11.62
C GLU A 373 -18.26 19.94 -10.45
N GLU A 374 -17.09 20.53 -10.71
CA GLU A 374 -16.14 20.90 -9.67
C GLU A 374 -15.69 22.35 -9.82
N LYS A 375 -15.99 23.17 -8.81
CA LYS A 375 -15.44 24.51 -8.65
C LYS A 375 -14.05 24.40 -8.04
N ARG A 376 -13.02 24.90 -8.73
CA ARG A 376 -11.60 24.82 -8.32
C ARG A 376 -10.97 26.19 -8.19
N ILE A 377 -9.91 26.29 -7.40
CA ILE A 377 -9.07 27.49 -7.29
C ILE A 377 -7.67 27.19 -7.80
N TYR A 378 -7.16 28.08 -8.65
CA TYR A 378 -5.77 28.09 -9.08
C TYR A 378 -5.05 29.30 -8.51
N LYS A 379 -3.94 29.08 -7.77
CA LYS A 379 -3.00 30.14 -7.38
C LYS A 379 -1.73 29.99 -8.18
N ASN A 380 -1.27 31.07 -8.82
CA ASN A 380 -0.11 31.03 -9.74
C ASN A 380 -0.23 29.94 -10.84
N GLY A 381 -1.47 29.56 -11.16
CA GLY A 381 -1.84 28.52 -12.13
C GLY A 381 -1.42 27.10 -11.74
N ILE A 382 -1.40 26.77 -10.46
CA ILE A 382 -1.44 25.41 -9.91
C ILE A 382 -2.73 25.31 -9.08
N LEU A 383 -3.39 24.15 -9.08
CA LEU A 383 -4.54 23.92 -8.20
C LEU A 383 -4.09 24.03 -6.74
N ASP A 384 -4.54 25.08 -6.06
CA ASP A 384 -4.08 25.42 -4.73
C ASP A 384 -5.15 26.26 -4.02
N GLY A 385 -5.85 25.65 -3.08
CA GLY A 385 -6.99 26.20 -2.37
C GLY A 385 -8.21 25.29 -2.35
N GLU A 386 -9.31 25.83 -1.84
CA GLU A 386 -10.59 25.13 -1.73
C GLU A 386 -11.14 24.72 -3.11
N SER A 387 -11.72 23.54 -3.16
CA SER A 387 -12.46 22.97 -4.27
C SER A 387 -13.79 22.44 -3.77
N THR A 388 -14.84 22.57 -4.58
CA THR A 388 -16.16 21.99 -4.29
C THR A 388 -16.60 21.16 -5.48
N ILE A 389 -16.67 19.84 -5.30
CA ILE A 389 -17.24 18.92 -6.29
C ILE A 389 -18.71 18.63 -5.94
N THR A 390 -19.56 18.60 -6.96
CA THR A 390 -20.98 18.27 -6.89
C THR A 390 -21.26 17.07 -7.78
N PHE A 391 -21.80 16.01 -7.20
CA PHE A 391 -22.12 14.78 -7.90
C PHE A 391 -23.56 14.84 -8.41
N LYS A 392 -23.76 14.89 -9.74
CA LYS A 392 -25.11 15.11 -10.29
C LYS A 392 -26.06 13.94 -10.05
N LYS A 393 -25.53 12.73 -9.93
CA LYS A 393 -26.31 11.49 -9.83
C LYS A 393 -27.18 11.46 -8.57
N ASP A 394 -26.64 11.91 -7.43
CA ASP A 394 -27.34 11.86 -6.13
C ASP A 394 -27.42 13.23 -5.43
N GLY A 395 -26.93 14.30 -6.06
CA GLY A 395 -26.96 15.65 -5.52
C GLY A 395 -26.02 15.88 -4.34
N SER A 396 -25.15 14.90 -4.01
CA SER A 396 -24.16 15.07 -2.96
C SER A 396 -23.04 16.03 -3.38
N SER A 397 -22.34 16.59 -2.40
CA SER A 397 -21.20 17.48 -2.64
C SER A 397 -20.08 17.24 -1.66
N GLU A 398 -18.86 17.59 -2.06
CA GLU A 398 -17.67 17.51 -1.23
C GLU A 398 -16.87 18.80 -1.37
N ILE A 399 -16.66 19.48 -0.24
CA ILE A 399 -15.71 20.59 -0.12
C ILE A 399 -14.37 19.97 0.27
N ARG A 400 -13.29 20.29 -0.43
CA ARG A 400 -11.96 19.69 -0.25
C ARG A 400 -10.88 20.68 -0.62
N GLU A 401 -9.63 20.45 -0.23
CA GLU A 401 -8.53 21.38 -0.51
C GLU A 401 -7.46 20.74 -1.40
N TYR A 402 -7.02 21.47 -2.42
CA TYR A 402 -5.79 21.15 -3.15
C TYR A 402 -4.61 21.93 -2.54
N LYS A 403 -3.48 21.26 -2.33
CA LYS A 403 -2.19 21.90 -2.04
C LYS A 403 -1.20 21.48 -3.11
N LYS A 404 -0.68 22.46 -3.87
CA LYS A 404 0.25 22.22 -4.98
C LYS A 404 -0.21 21.14 -5.99
N GLY A 405 -1.51 21.06 -6.25
CA GLY A 405 -2.08 20.12 -7.23
C GLY A 405 -2.53 18.77 -6.69
N VAL A 406 -2.35 18.49 -5.40
CA VAL A 406 -2.76 17.24 -4.75
C VAL A 406 -3.82 17.54 -3.70
N LEU A 407 -4.87 16.71 -3.61
CA LEU A 407 -5.87 16.84 -2.53
C LEU A 407 -5.19 16.53 -1.19
N GLN A 408 -5.23 17.48 -0.27
CA GLN A 408 -4.54 17.39 1.01
C GLN A 408 -5.27 18.21 2.08
N GLY A 409 -5.61 17.59 3.21
CA GLY A 409 -6.28 18.23 4.33
C GLY A 409 -7.74 17.80 4.49
N GLU A 410 -8.49 18.56 5.27
CA GLU A 410 -9.89 18.25 5.58
C GLU A 410 -10.79 18.33 4.34
N ALA A 411 -11.78 17.44 4.31
CA ALA A 411 -12.87 17.46 3.35
C ALA A 411 -14.22 17.29 4.04
N ILE A 412 -15.24 17.97 3.53
CA ILE A 412 -16.59 17.99 4.08
C ILE A 412 -17.52 17.43 3.01
N PHE A 413 -17.98 16.21 3.22
CA PHE A 413 -18.98 15.56 2.38
C PHE A 413 -20.39 15.86 2.88
N LYS A 414 -21.30 16.20 1.97
CA LYS A 414 -22.68 16.57 2.26
C LYS A 414 -23.65 15.75 1.40
N LYS A 415 -24.59 15.05 2.04
CA LYS A 415 -25.64 14.26 1.37
C LYS A 415 -26.89 14.19 2.25
N ASP A 416 -28.08 14.45 1.70
CA ASP A 416 -29.37 14.30 2.41
C ASP A 416 -29.43 14.97 3.80
N ASN A 417 -28.91 16.20 3.92
CA ASN A 417 -28.72 16.96 5.18
C ASN A 417 -27.75 16.33 6.20
N GLN A 418 -27.05 15.26 5.86
CA GLN A 418 -25.93 14.74 6.64
C GLN A 418 -24.63 15.38 6.17
N VAL A 419 -23.81 15.77 7.13
CA VAL A 419 -22.46 16.30 6.91
C VAL A 419 -21.49 15.32 7.57
N LYS A 420 -20.53 14.80 6.80
CA LYS A 420 -19.46 13.95 7.33
C LYS A 420 -18.11 14.54 6.93
N LYS A 421 -17.21 14.64 7.91
CA LYS A 421 -15.84 15.13 7.71
C LYS A 421 -14.92 13.96 7.36
N TYR A 422 -13.97 14.21 6.46
CA TYR A 422 -12.94 13.27 5.99
C TYR A 422 -11.59 13.99 5.93
N TYR A 423 -10.53 13.23 5.72
CA TYR A 423 -9.19 13.79 5.54
C TYR A 423 -8.53 13.20 4.30
N TYR A 424 -7.90 14.06 3.50
CA TYR A 424 -7.10 13.67 2.36
C TYR A 424 -5.62 13.67 2.70
N THR A 425 -4.95 12.56 2.41
CA THR A 425 -3.49 12.43 2.45
C THR A 425 -3.02 11.96 1.08
N ASP A 426 -2.27 12.79 0.38
CA ASP A 426 -1.73 12.51 -0.96
C ASP A 426 -2.81 12.03 -1.97
N GLY A 427 -4.00 12.62 -1.91
CA GLY A 427 -5.11 12.26 -2.80
C GLY A 427 -5.98 11.08 -2.34
N LEU A 428 -5.61 10.37 -1.27
CA LEU A 428 -6.41 9.29 -0.67
C LEU A 428 -7.35 9.86 0.40
N ARG A 429 -8.65 9.56 0.28
CA ARG A 429 -9.68 9.95 1.25
C ARG A 429 -9.74 8.93 2.39
N GLU A 430 -9.56 9.38 3.62
CA GLU A 430 -9.64 8.57 4.83
C GLU A 430 -10.62 9.19 5.85
N GLU A 431 -10.98 8.41 6.88
CA GLU A 431 -11.66 8.95 8.07
C GLU A 431 -10.77 10.00 8.76
N MET A 432 -11.39 10.94 9.46
CA MET A 432 -10.66 11.97 10.22
C MET A 432 -9.64 11.34 11.18
N PRO A 433 -8.41 11.87 11.31
CA PRO A 433 -7.34 11.22 12.08
C PRO A 433 -7.73 10.86 13.52
N VAL A 434 -8.43 11.76 14.23
CA VAL A 434 -8.92 11.48 15.60
C VAL A 434 -9.94 10.33 15.63
N LEU A 435 -10.87 10.29 14.67
CA LEU A 435 -11.85 9.22 14.55
C LEU A 435 -11.16 7.89 14.22
N LYS A 436 -10.27 7.90 13.22
CA LYS A 436 -9.47 6.75 12.81
C LYS A 436 -8.66 6.17 13.97
N TYR A 437 -8.05 7.02 14.80
CA TYR A 437 -7.31 6.59 15.99
C TYR A 437 -8.17 5.73 16.93
N TYR A 438 -9.36 6.21 17.29
CA TYR A 438 -10.23 5.47 18.21
C TYR A 438 -10.83 4.21 17.59
N LEU A 439 -11.22 4.25 16.32
CA LEU A 439 -11.77 3.06 15.66
C LEU A 439 -10.71 1.97 15.43
N SER A 440 -9.46 2.36 15.18
CA SER A 440 -8.37 1.45 14.80
C SER A 440 -7.37 1.15 15.92
N ILE A 441 -7.59 1.61 17.16
CA ILE A 441 -6.58 1.49 18.24
C ILE A 441 -6.13 0.03 18.48
N ASP A 442 -7.08 -0.90 18.52
CA ASP A 442 -6.78 -2.33 18.71
C ASP A 442 -6.38 -3.04 17.41
N LYS A 443 -6.71 -2.47 16.25
CA LYS A 443 -6.17 -2.92 14.97
C LYS A 443 -4.67 -2.65 14.88
N GLU A 444 -4.23 -1.45 15.22
CA GLU A 444 -2.80 -1.12 15.25
C GLU A 444 -2.05 -1.95 16.32
N ARG A 445 -2.69 -2.14 17.48
CA ARG A 445 -2.05 -2.77 18.63
C ARG A 445 -1.96 -4.29 18.55
N ILE A 446 -3.03 -4.94 18.11
CA ILE A 446 -3.17 -6.40 18.12
C ILE A 446 -3.80 -6.95 16.83
N ASN A 447 -3.99 -6.14 15.79
CA ASN A 447 -4.49 -6.55 14.47
C ASN A 447 -5.88 -7.23 14.48
N ILE A 448 -6.81 -6.68 15.27
CA ILE A 448 -8.24 -7.03 15.14
C ILE A 448 -8.97 -6.08 14.18
N ASP A 449 -10.24 -6.36 13.88
CA ASP A 449 -11.07 -5.49 13.04
C ASP A 449 -11.25 -4.09 13.68
N ASP A 450 -11.42 -3.07 12.83
CA ASP A 450 -11.79 -1.72 13.29
C ASP A 450 -13.11 -1.77 14.06
N TYR A 451 -13.22 -0.98 15.13
CA TYR A 451 -14.49 -0.79 15.83
C TYR A 451 -15.46 -0.02 14.95
N ASP A 452 -16.76 -0.34 15.06
CA ASP A 452 -17.81 0.44 14.43
C ASP A 452 -17.94 1.83 15.11
N GLU A 453 -18.32 2.86 14.35
CA GLU A 453 -18.56 4.21 14.89
C GLU A 453 -19.55 4.22 16.08
N GLU A 454 -20.49 3.26 16.11
CA GLU A 454 -21.45 3.04 17.20
C GLU A 454 -20.79 2.91 18.56
N ARG A 455 -19.57 2.35 18.61
CA ARG A 455 -18.77 2.25 19.83
C ARG A 455 -18.55 3.61 20.51
N LEU A 456 -18.43 4.68 19.72
CA LEU A 456 -18.18 6.02 20.24
C LEU A 456 -19.46 6.75 20.62
N TRP A 457 -20.57 6.58 19.89
CA TRP A 457 -21.78 7.38 20.09
C TRP A 457 -22.97 6.66 20.75
N ASP A 458 -22.95 5.33 20.88
CA ASP A 458 -23.96 4.62 21.67
C ASP A 458 -23.62 4.69 23.16
N ILE A 459 -24.60 5.13 23.94
CA ILE A 459 -24.47 5.36 25.39
C ILE A 459 -24.19 4.09 26.20
N ASN A 460 -24.60 2.92 25.70
CA ASN A 460 -24.37 1.64 26.37
C ASN A 460 -23.05 0.98 25.94
N LEU A 461 -22.48 1.39 24.80
CA LEU A 461 -21.25 0.81 24.28
C LEU A 461 -20.00 1.54 24.74
N GLY A 462 -19.91 2.85 24.54
CA GLY A 462 -18.77 3.74 24.85
C GLY A 462 -17.34 3.22 24.56
N HIS A 463 -16.32 4.07 24.69
CA HIS A 463 -14.94 3.69 24.40
C HIS A 463 -14.03 3.79 25.63
N TRP A 464 -13.23 2.75 25.91
CA TRP A 464 -12.37 2.69 27.12
C TRP A 464 -11.27 3.74 27.13
N ASP A 465 -10.69 4.01 25.96
CA ASP A 465 -9.53 4.89 25.83
C ASP A 465 -9.90 6.34 25.44
N LEU A 466 -11.21 6.69 25.38
CA LEU A 466 -11.67 8.02 24.96
C LEU A 466 -11.24 9.10 25.93
N LYS A 467 -10.53 10.11 25.42
CA LYS A 467 -10.07 11.26 26.21
C LYS A 467 -11.05 12.43 26.13
N GLU A 468 -11.11 13.23 27.21
CA GLU A 468 -11.97 14.42 27.27
C GLU A 468 -11.63 15.45 26.18
N GLU A 469 -10.34 15.64 25.88
CA GLU A 469 -9.84 16.59 24.89
C GLU A 469 -10.36 16.33 23.46
N ASP A 470 -10.65 15.08 23.12
CA ASP A 470 -11.09 14.68 21.78
C ASP A 470 -12.62 14.63 21.61
N LYS A 471 -13.39 14.74 22.70
CA LYS A 471 -14.86 14.55 22.68
C LYS A 471 -15.58 15.58 21.81
N GLU A 472 -15.18 16.84 21.87
CA GLU A 472 -15.84 17.89 21.08
C GLU A 472 -15.52 17.75 19.59
N GLU A 473 -14.27 17.43 19.21
CA GLU A 473 -13.91 17.19 17.81
C GLU A 473 -14.66 15.98 17.23
N LEU A 474 -14.69 14.85 17.95
CA LEU A 474 -15.41 13.65 17.53
C LEU A 474 -16.92 13.88 17.41
N LYS A 475 -17.49 14.69 18.31
CA LYS A 475 -18.91 15.07 18.25
C LYS A 475 -19.23 15.90 17.02
N GLU A 476 -18.33 16.79 16.61
CA GLU A 476 -18.47 17.51 15.34
C GLU A 476 -18.34 16.61 14.11
N ILE A 477 -17.42 15.62 14.15
CA ILE A 477 -17.19 14.69 13.05
C ILE A 477 -18.40 13.74 12.86
N LEU A 478 -18.91 13.17 13.95
CA LEU A 478 -19.98 12.18 13.95
C LEU A 478 -21.39 12.80 13.95
N GLY A 479 -21.50 14.09 14.29
CA GLY A 479 -22.79 14.78 14.49
C GLY A 479 -23.60 14.24 15.68
N LYS A 480 -22.96 13.47 16.58
CA LYS A 480 -23.57 12.81 17.74
C LYS A 480 -22.69 13.03 18.97
N LYS A 481 -23.29 13.00 20.16
CA LYS A 481 -22.49 12.95 21.40
C LYS A 481 -21.69 11.65 21.42
N VAL A 482 -20.46 11.74 21.91
CA VAL A 482 -19.60 10.58 22.15
C VAL A 482 -19.51 10.27 23.64
N TYR A 483 -19.34 8.99 23.97
CA TYR A 483 -19.38 8.49 25.34
C TYR A 483 -18.12 7.68 25.65
N GLU A 484 -17.48 8.01 26.76
CA GLU A 484 -16.45 7.14 27.35
C GLU A 484 -17.13 5.98 28.08
N ARG A 485 -16.42 4.88 28.27
CA ARG A 485 -16.91 3.74 29.06
C ARG A 485 -15.88 3.35 30.10
N ASP A 486 -16.30 3.32 31.36
CA ASP A 486 -15.49 2.75 32.44
C ASP A 486 -15.33 1.24 32.19
N PRO A 487 -14.11 0.73 31.96
CA PRO A 487 -13.90 -0.68 31.71
C PRO A 487 -14.38 -1.60 32.85
N LYS A 488 -14.56 -1.06 34.07
CA LYS A 488 -15.11 -1.79 35.22
C LYS A 488 -16.53 -2.31 34.95
N GLU A 489 -17.30 -1.62 34.11
CA GLU A 489 -18.64 -2.05 33.72
C GLU A 489 -18.64 -3.25 32.76
N ASP A 490 -17.51 -3.54 32.11
CA ASP A 490 -17.35 -4.65 31.17
C ASP A 490 -16.75 -5.91 31.80
N VAL A 491 -16.52 -5.89 33.11
CA VAL A 491 -16.00 -7.05 33.85
C VAL A 491 -17.08 -8.11 34.04
N HIS A 492 -16.83 -9.30 33.49
CA HIS A 492 -17.66 -10.48 33.72
C HIS A 492 -17.39 -11.03 35.12
N GLN A 493 -18.20 -10.62 36.10
CA GLN A 493 -17.98 -10.91 37.53
C GLN A 493 -17.93 -12.41 37.87
N GLY A 494 -18.61 -13.26 37.09
CA GLY A 494 -18.55 -14.73 37.20
C GLY A 494 -17.81 -15.41 36.05
N GLY A 495 -17.16 -14.63 35.18
CA GLY A 495 -16.52 -15.11 33.98
C GLY A 495 -15.22 -15.87 34.26
N ILE A 496 -15.05 -17.03 33.64
CA ILE A 496 -13.88 -17.89 33.81
C ILE A 496 -13.37 -18.30 32.42
N VAL A 497 -12.05 -18.24 32.24
CA VAL A 497 -11.37 -18.61 31.00
C VAL A 497 -10.49 -19.84 31.23
N GLY A 498 -10.64 -20.85 30.39
CA GLY A 498 -9.73 -22.00 30.30
C GLY A 498 -8.79 -21.82 29.11
N ILE A 499 -7.49 -21.86 29.36
CA ILE A 499 -6.44 -21.73 28.35
C ILE A 499 -5.66 -23.04 28.30
N ASP A 500 -5.77 -23.74 27.19
CA ASP A 500 -4.86 -24.84 26.85
C ASP A 500 -3.69 -24.28 26.06
N PHE A 501 -2.59 -23.99 26.77
CA PHE A 501 -1.33 -23.54 26.18
C PHE A 501 -0.61 -24.77 25.62
N GLY A 502 -0.99 -25.23 24.43
CA GLY A 502 -0.42 -26.41 23.79
C GLY A 502 0.93 -26.17 23.09
N THR A 503 1.66 -27.24 22.77
CA THR A 503 2.97 -27.14 22.09
C THR A 503 2.86 -26.58 20.67
N LYS A 504 1.80 -26.97 19.94
CA LYS A 504 1.58 -26.57 18.55
C LYS A 504 0.56 -25.45 18.43
N SER A 505 -0.50 -25.52 19.22
CA SER A 505 -1.61 -24.58 19.17
C SER A 505 -2.15 -24.32 20.57
N THR A 506 -2.56 -23.08 20.80
CA THR A 506 -3.25 -22.62 21.99
C THR A 506 -4.75 -22.56 21.71
N VAL A 507 -5.54 -23.10 22.63
CA VAL A 507 -7.00 -23.07 22.60
C VAL A 507 -7.51 -22.30 23.81
N VAL A 508 -8.50 -21.44 23.59
CA VAL A 508 -9.14 -20.68 24.65
C VAL A 508 -10.64 -20.97 24.66
N VAL A 509 -11.17 -21.27 25.84
CA VAL A 509 -12.61 -21.38 26.09
C VAL A 509 -12.99 -20.47 27.24
N TYR A 510 -14.24 -20.05 27.28
CA TYR A 510 -14.75 -19.21 28.35
C TYR A 510 -16.14 -19.64 28.77
N GLN A 511 -16.44 -19.35 30.02
CA GLN A 511 -17.77 -19.40 30.61
C GLN A 511 -18.08 -18.00 31.14
N LYS A 512 -19.19 -17.41 30.68
CA LYS A 512 -19.69 -16.11 31.15
C LYS A 512 -20.70 -16.33 32.29
N ASP A 513 -21.94 -15.85 32.15
CA ASP A 513 -22.96 -15.90 33.21
C ASP A 513 -23.86 -17.14 33.14
N LYS A 514 -23.70 -17.98 32.12
CA LYS A 514 -24.49 -19.20 31.89
C LYS A 514 -23.64 -20.45 32.07
N THR A 515 -24.29 -21.60 32.24
CA THR A 515 -23.60 -22.90 32.35
C THR A 515 -22.92 -23.35 31.04
N THR A 516 -23.22 -22.70 29.92
CA THR A 516 -22.61 -22.97 28.61
C THR A 516 -21.16 -22.50 28.55
N ILE A 517 -20.28 -23.37 28.04
CA ILE A 517 -18.88 -23.08 27.74
C ILE A 517 -18.74 -22.90 26.23
N MET A 518 -18.02 -21.85 25.82
CA MET A 518 -17.84 -21.50 24.41
C MET A 518 -16.34 -21.37 24.10
N PRO A 519 -15.88 -21.80 22.91
CA PRO A 519 -14.52 -21.53 22.46
C PRO A 519 -14.41 -20.07 22.00
N MET A 520 -13.20 -19.52 22.06
CA MET A 520 -12.89 -18.14 21.70
C MET A 520 -11.90 -18.09 20.54
N ARG A 521 -12.16 -17.22 19.56
CA ARG A 521 -11.24 -16.93 18.45
C ARG A 521 -10.22 -15.90 18.91
N ILE A 522 -8.93 -16.26 18.92
CA ILE A 522 -7.81 -15.44 19.44
C ILE A 522 -6.69 -15.28 18.40
N SER A 523 -7.06 -14.97 17.15
CA SER A 523 -6.19 -15.12 15.98
C SER A 523 -5.52 -13.84 15.47
N GLY A 524 -5.80 -12.67 16.05
CA GLY A 524 -5.18 -11.41 15.61
C GLY A 524 -5.36 -11.11 14.12
N GLY A 525 -6.50 -11.50 13.56
CA GLY A 525 -6.89 -11.23 12.18
C GLY A 525 -8.39 -10.98 12.08
N LYS A 526 -8.87 -10.65 10.87
CA LYS A 526 -10.28 -10.28 10.65
C LYS A 526 -11.23 -11.37 11.13
N LEU A 527 -12.08 -11.04 12.11
CA LEU A 527 -13.09 -11.93 12.70
C LEU A 527 -14.43 -11.83 11.97
N ASN A 528 -14.63 -10.79 11.15
CA ASN A 528 -15.77 -10.63 10.25
C ASN A 528 -15.64 -11.50 8.98
N LYS A 529 -15.48 -12.81 9.18
CA LYS A 529 -15.49 -13.85 8.15
C LYS A 529 -16.30 -15.05 8.62
N LYS A 530 -16.62 -15.96 7.70
CA LYS A 530 -17.21 -17.25 8.05
C LYS A 530 -16.28 -17.99 9.03
N VAL A 531 -16.87 -18.50 10.11
CA VAL A 531 -16.15 -19.25 11.15
C VAL A 531 -15.70 -20.59 10.59
N GLU A 532 -14.40 -20.88 10.71
CA GLU A 532 -13.80 -22.18 10.40
C GLU A 532 -13.26 -22.81 11.69
N ASP A 533 -13.21 -24.15 11.79
CA ASP A 533 -12.76 -24.85 13.00
C ASP A 533 -11.32 -24.46 13.39
N THR A 534 -10.48 -24.13 12.41
CA THR A 534 -9.10 -23.66 12.62
C THR A 534 -9.00 -22.30 13.31
N ASP A 535 -10.07 -21.48 13.32
CA ASP A 535 -10.06 -20.17 13.99
C ASP A 535 -10.01 -20.29 15.53
N TYR A 536 -10.36 -21.47 16.07
CA TYR A 536 -10.32 -21.77 17.51
C TYR A 536 -8.99 -22.40 17.96
N GLU A 537 -8.07 -22.64 17.03
CA GLU A 537 -6.79 -23.30 17.27
C GLU A 537 -5.64 -22.43 16.78
N ASN A 538 -5.00 -21.72 17.70
CA ASN A 538 -4.08 -20.65 17.34
C ASN A 538 -2.65 -21.15 17.46
N PRO A 539 -1.81 -21.12 16.40
CA PRO A 539 -0.43 -21.59 16.48
C PRO A 539 0.32 -20.96 17.65
N THR A 540 1.12 -21.75 18.36
CA THR A 540 1.87 -21.27 19.54
C THR A 540 3.22 -20.73 19.11
N VAL A 541 3.18 -19.68 18.29
CA VAL A 541 4.33 -19.09 17.59
C VAL A 541 4.37 -17.58 17.83
N ILE A 542 5.57 -17.03 18.01
CA ILE A 542 5.84 -15.59 18.15
C ILE A 542 6.99 -15.18 17.21
N GLU A 543 6.84 -14.02 16.56
CA GLU A 543 7.83 -13.40 15.68
C GLU A 543 8.21 -12.02 16.21
N PHE A 544 9.50 -11.74 16.29
CA PHE A 544 10.07 -10.48 16.73
C PHE A 544 10.60 -9.68 15.54
N ARG A 545 9.96 -8.55 15.22
CA ARG A 545 10.34 -7.73 14.07
C ARG A 545 11.14 -6.50 14.49
N ASN A 546 10.72 -5.85 15.56
CA ASN A 546 11.43 -4.72 16.16
C ASN A 546 11.28 -4.80 17.69
N VAL A 547 12.23 -5.49 18.32
CA VAL A 547 12.16 -5.75 19.77
C VAL A 547 12.27 -4.45 20.57
N GLU A 548 13.18 -3.56 20.17
CA GLU A 548 13.43 -2.30 20.87
C GLU A 548 12.19 -1.41 20.90
N ASN A 549 11.58 -1.13 19.74
CA ASN A 549 10.35 -0.32 19.67
C ASN A 549 9.18 -0.99 20.39
N PHE A 550 9.06 -2.32 20.27
CA PHE A 550 8.00 -3.04 20.99
C PHE A 550 8.15 -2.88 22.50
N LEU A 551 9.35 -3.13 23.05
CA LEU A 551 9.59 -3.05 24.49
C LEU A 551 9.46 -1.62 25.02
N GLU A 552 9.89 -0.61 24.25
CA GLU A 552 9.65 0.80 24.59
C GLU A 552 8.14 1.04 24.78
N LYS A 553 7.33 0.73 23.77
CA LYS A 553 5.86 0.91 23.82
C LYS A 553 5.19 0.03 24.87
N TYR A 554 5.67 -1.19 25.07
CA TYR A 554 5.16 -2.13 26.06
C TYR A 554 5.39 -1.60 27.48
N ASN A 555 6.53 -0.97 27.73
CA ASN A 555 6.90 -0.46 29.05
C ASN A 555 6.37 0.96 29.34
N GLU A 556 5.88 1.70 28.35
CA GLU A 556 5.28 3.03 28.53
C GLU A 556 4.05 3.07 29.46
N LYS A 557 3.27 1.98 29.52
CA LYS A 557 2.05 1.89 30.34
C LYS A 557 1.93 0.54 31.02
N ASP A 558 1.39 0.53 32.23
CA ASP A 558 1.12 -0.72 32.97
C ASP A 558 -0.06 -1.52 32.39
N GLY A 559 -1.03 -0.83 31.77
CA GLY A 559 -2.21 -1.45 31.19
C GLY A 559 -2.49 -0.96 29.80
N ARG A 560 -2.85 -1.91 28.92
CA ARG A 560 -3.18 -1.65 27.52
C ARG A 560 -2.13 -0.74 26.83
N PRO A 561 -0.84 -1.10 26.81
CA PRO A 561 0.20 -0.29 26.19
C PRO A 561 -0.07 -0.05 24.70
N ASN A 562 0.45 1.05 24.15
CA ASN A 562 0.27 1.40 22.73
C ASN A 562 1.28 0.67 21.83
N THR A 563 1.43 -0.64 22.03
CA THR A 563 2.30 -1.49 21.18
C THR A 563 1.81 -1.48 19.74
N ARG A 564 2.68 -1.84 18.79
CA ARG A 564 2.24 -2.12 17.41
C ARG A 564 2.37 -3.61 17.13
N TRP A 565 1.31 -4.19 16.59
CA TRP A 565 1.31 -5.59 16.19
C TRP A 565 2.39 -5.90 15.14
N GLU A 566 2.79 -4.92 14.33
CA GLU A 566 3.86 -5.06 13.34
C GLU A 566 5.27 -5.24 13.94
N ASP A 567 5.46 -4.89 15.22
CA ASP A 567 6.76 -5.04 15.89
C ASP A 567 6.95 -6.45 16.47
N VAL A 568 5.87 -7.08 16.94
CA VAL A 568 5.85 -8.47 17.43
C VAL A 568 4.55 -9.13 16.98
N MET A 569 4.65 -10.15 16.13
CA MET A 569 3.48 -10.88 15.61
C MET A 569 3.34 -12.22 16.32
N VAL A 570 2.12 -12.74 16.43
CA VAL A 570 1.84 -14.04 17.06
C VAL A 570 0.91 -14.90 16.21
N SER A 571 0.81 -16.18 16.55
CA SER A 571 -0.18 -17.12 16.02
C SER A 571 -0.10 -17.31 14.51
N HIS A 572 -1.23 -17.22 13.78
CA HIS A 572 -1.30 -17.57 12.36
C HIS A 572 -0.37 -16.72 11.49
N THR A 573 -0.18 -15.44 11.80
CA THR A 573 0.69 -14.57 11.01
C THR A 573 2.15 -14.93 11.19
N ALA A 574 2.61 -15.10 12.44
CA ALA A 574 3.98 -15.53 12.71
C ALA A 574 4.26 -16.92 12.12
N PHE A 575 3.27 -17.83 12.17
CA PHE A 575 3.36 -19.15 11.54
C PHE A 575 3.44 -19.05 10.01
N GLY A 576 2.64 -18.20 9.36
CA GLY A 576 2.71 -17.97 7.92
C GLY A 576 4.06 -17.40 7.46
N ASN A 577 4.62 -16.45 8.22
CA ASN A 577 5.96 -15.92 7.95
C ASN A 577 7.07 -16.97 8.14
N LEU A 578 6.87 -17.94 9.03
CA LEU A 578 7.76 -19.07 9.21
C LEU A 578 7.67 -20.11 8.08
N THR A 579 6.50 -20.27 7.44
CA THR A 579 6.32 -21.25 6.35
C THR A 579 6.69 -20.68 4.98
N ASP A 580 6.31 -19.44 4.71
CA ASP A 580 6.40 -18.84 3.37
C ASP A 580 7.48 -17.75 3.26
N GLY A 581 8.10 -17.35 4.37
CA GLY A 581 9.11 -16.29 4.42
C GLY A 581 10.53 -16.72 4.00
N PRO A 582 11.41 -15.77 3.61
CA PRO A 582 12.84 -16.01 3.37
C PRO A 582 13.62 -16.51 4.60
N SER A 583 14.77 -17.15 4.39
CA SER A 583 15.56 -17.80 5.45
C SER A 583 16.03 -16.90 6.57
N GLU A 584 16.31 -15.63 6.25
CA GLU A 584 16.74 -14.60 7.18
C GLU A 584 15.73 -14.39 8.31
N TYR A 585 14.45 -14.65 8.03
CA TYR A 585 13.34 -14.41 8.93
C TYR A 585 13.27 -15.43 10.06
N PHE A 586 13.85 -16.62 9.91
CA PHE A 586 13.66 -17.70 10.88
C PHE A 586 14.34 -17.44 12.22
N THR A 587 15.44 -16.70 12.21
CA THR A 587 16.11 -16.28 13.45
C THR A 587 15.29 -15.29 14.27
N SER A 588 14.22 -14.73 13.69
CA SER A 588 13.29 -13.81 14.35
C SER A 588 12.05 -14.51 14.94
N ILE A 589 11.85 -15.80 14.68
CA ILE A 589 10.61 -16.53 15.00
C ILE A 589 10.91 -17.67 15.98
N ILE A 590 10.12 -17.75 17.05
CA ILE A 590 10.16 -18.86 18.00
C ILE A 590 8.85 -19.65 17.84
N SER A 591 8.92 -20.83 17.23
CA SER A 591 7.76 -21.71 17.04
C SER A 591 7.51 -22.71 18.15
N ASP A 592 8.48 -22.87 19.04
CA ASP A 592 8.53 -23.95 20.02
C ASP A 592 8.57 -23.37 21.46
N ILE A 593 7.90 -22.23 21.70
CA ILE A 593 8.00 -21.48 22.97
C ILE A 593 7.67 -22.33 24.20
N LYS A 594 6.68 -23.23 24.11
CA LYS A 594 6.35 -24.16 25.22
C LYS A 594 7.48 -25.15 25.48
N GLN A 595 8.05 -25.76 24.44
CA GLN A 595 9.17 -26.70 24.58
C GLN A 595 10.45 -26.03 25.08
N TRP A 596 10.67 -24.76 24.72
CA TRP A 596 11.80 -23.99 25.24
C TRP A 596 11.77 -23.87 26.78
N THR A 597 10.59 -23.83 27.39
CA THR A 597 10.46 -23.75 28.86
C THR A 597 11.07 -24.93 29.62
N THR A 598 11.22 -26.09 28.97
CA THR A 598 11.75 -27.32 29.59
C THR A 598 13.24 -27.54 29.32
N LYS A 599 13.90 -26.68 28.56
CA LYS A 599 15.31 -26.82 28.18
C LYS A 599 16.23 -26.15 29.21
N GLU A 600 16.66 -26.88 30.24
CA GLU A 600 17.41 -26.33 31.40
C GLU A 600 18.75 -25.66 31.05
N LYS A 601 19.40 -26.07 29.96
CA LYS A 601 20.76 -25.65 29.58
C LYS A 601 20.83 -24.85 28.28
N GLU A 602 19.80 -24.90 27.45
CA GLU A 602 19.84 -24.32 26.10
C GLU A 602 19.54 -22.82 26.14
N LYS A 603 20.47 -22.01 25.61
CA LYS A 603 20.21 -20.60 25.31
C LYS A 603 19.46 -20.51 23.98
N HIS A 604 18.59 -19.51 23.86
CA HIS A 604 17.94 -19.22 22.58
C HIS A 604 18.54 -17.97 21.96
N TYR A 605 18.96 -18.05 20.70
CA TYR A 605 19.47 -16.91 19.96
C TYR A 605 18.36 -16.35 19.08
N LEU A 606 18.07 -15.07 19.25
CA LEU A 606 17.03 -14.34 18.54
C LEU A 606 17.67 -13.21 17.75
N LYS A 607 17.35 -13.08 16.47
CA LYS A 607 17.70 -11.92 15.65
C LYS A 607 16.44 -11.35 15.04
N ASP A 608 16.08 -10.13 15.41
CA ASP A 608 14.86 -9.51 14.90
C ASP A 608 15.00 -9.03 13.45
N ARG A 609 13.93 -8.47 12.87
CA ARG A 609 13.94 -7.98 11.47
C ARG A 609 14.69 -6.68 11.26
N THR A 610 15.05 -5.96 12.33
CA THR A 610 15.96 -4.81 12.25
C THR A 610 17.42 -5.24 12.17
N GLY A 611 17.70 -6.51 12.47
CA GLY A 611 19.05 -7.09 12.49
C GLY A 611 19.68 -7.11 13.87
N SER A 612 18.95 -6.73 14.91
CA SER A 612 19.41 -6.71 16.31
C SER A 612 19.42 -8.12 16.88
N GLU A 613 20.48 -8.47 17.62
CA GLU A 613 20.73 -9.83 18.12
C GLU A 613 20.58 -9.89 19.65
N TYR A 614 19.82 -10.88 20.12
CA TYR A 614 19.49 -11.12 21.51
C TYR A 614 19.80 -12.56 21.89
N THR A 615 20.25 -12.77 23.13
CA THR A 615 20.49 -14.11 23.68
C THR A 615 19.60 -14.32 24.90
N LEU A 616 18.60 -15.18 24.77
CA LEU A 616 17.71 -15.54 25.87
C LEU A 616 18.38 -16.64 26.72
N ALA A 617 18.47 -16.39 28.02
CA ALA A 617 18.91 -17.39 28.99
C ALA A 617 17.93 -18.59 29.03
N PRO A 618 18.34 -19.75 29.56
CA PRO A 618 17.40 -20.83 29.85
C PRO A 618 16.21 -20.30 30.67
N TYR A 619 15.00 -20.77 30.38
CA TYR A 619 13.75 -20.14 30.86
C TYR A 619 13.69 -19.88 32.38
N LEU A 620 14.13 -20.84 33.20
CA LEU A 620 14.16 -20.70 34.66
C LEU A 620 15.22 -19.69 35.17
N LYS A 621 16.15 -19.27 34.32
CA LYS A 621 17.24 -18.34 34.63
C LYS A 621 17.01 -16.94 34.07
N LEU A 622 15.84 -16.65 33.48
CA LEU A 622 15.50 -15.30 33.05
C LEU A 622 15.45 -14.37 34.27
N ASP A 623 16.29 -13.33 34.24
CA ASP A 623 16.31 -12.27 35.27
C ASP A 623 15.42 -11.12 34.82
N GLU A 624 14.41 -10.83 35.62
CA GLU A 624 13.42 -9.78 35.36
C GLU A 624 13.99 -8.37 35.55
N ASN A 625 15.18 -8.25 36.17
CA ASN A 625 15.89 -6.99 36.36
C ASN A 625 16.94 -6.72 35.26
N ASP A 626 17.08 -7.62 34.29
CA ASP A 626 17.95 -7.40 33.14
C ASP A 626 17.39 -6.25 32.28
N GLU A 627 18.24 -5.30 31.88
CA GLU A 627 17.87 -4.19 30.99
C GLU A 627 17.32 -4.71 29.64
N ASN A 628 17.71 -5.92 29.23
CA ASN A 628 17.23 -6.59 28.02
C ASN A 628 16.28 -7.76 28.33
N TYR A 629 15.50 -7.68 29.42
CA TYR A 629 14.53 -8.73 29.78
C TYR A 629 13.53 -8.98 28.65
N ILE A 630 13.56 -10.20 28.12
CA ILE A 630 12.61 -10.70 27.13
C ILE A 630 12.12 -12.07 27.60
N ASP A 631 10.83 -12.15 27.94
CA ASP A 631 10.14 -13.41 28.18
C ASP A 631 9.11 -13.65 27.07
N PRO A 632 9.43 -14.50 26.07
CA PRO A 632 8.50 -14.83 25.00
C PRO A 632 7.15 -15.41 25.48
N VAL A 633 7.11 -16.08 26.64
CA VAL A 633 5.87 -16.62 27.21
C VAL A 633 5.00 -15.49 27.74
N GLU A 634 5.59 -14.51 28.42
CA GLU A 634 4.90 -13.30 28.90
C GLU A 634 4.33 -12.47 27.73
N LEU A 635 5.14 -12.24 26.69
CA LEU A 635 4.71 -11.46 25.53
C LEU A 635 3.63 -12.17 24.71
N TYR A 636 3.73 -13.50 24.56
CA TYR A 636 2.66 -14.29 23.97
C TYR A 636 1.38 -14.20 24.80
N ALA A 637 1.47 -14.35 26.13
CA ALA A 637 0.33 -14.23 27.03
C ALA A 637 -0.31 -12.83 27.02
N TYR A 638 0.46 -11.76 26.78
CA TYR A 638 -0.07 -10.42 26.55
C TYR A 638 -0.98 -10.36 25.33
N TYR A 639 -0.59 -10.95 24.20
CA TYR A 639 -1.45 -11.01 23.03
C TYR A 639 -2.69 -11.87 23.28
N ILE A 640 -2.54 -13.04 23.90
CA ILE A 640 -3.68 -13.91 24.26
C ILE A 640 -4.66 -13.15 25.17
N GLY A 641 -4.17 -12.50 26.22
CA GLY A 641 -4.96 -11.65 27.11
C GLY A 641 -5.64 -10.50 26.37
N SER A 642 -4.96 -9.87 25.41
CA SER A 642 -5.51 -8.75 24.63
C SER A 642 -6.60 -9.18 23.66
N TYR A 643 -6.51 -10.41 23.10
CA TYR A 643 -7.59 -10.99 22.31
C TYR A 643 -8.80 -11.40 23.16
N ILE A 644 -8.57 -11.85 24.39
CA ILE A 644 -9.62 -12.19 25.34
C ILE A 644 -10.35 -10.92 25.81
N ASN A 645 -9.59 -9.88 26.18
CA ASN A 645 -10.07 -8.67 26.85
C ASN A 645 -10.18 -7.48 25.88
N THR A 646 -11.27 -7.44 25.11
CA THR A 646 -11.57 -6.37 24.13
C THR A 646 -12.87 -5.63 24.48
N MET A 647 -13.10 -4.44 23.91
CA MET A 647 -14.35 -3.68 24.12
C MET A 647 -15.59 -4.42 23.62
N THR A 648 -15.40 -5.40 22.74
CA THR A 648 -16.48 -6.26 22.22
C THR A 648 -16.71 -7.49 23.09
N ASN A 649 -15.64 -8.10 23.61
CA ASN A 649 -15.74 -9.30 24.44
C ASN A 649 -16.00 -9.00 25.92
N GLY A 650 -15.61 -7.82 26.40
CA GLY A 650 -15.52 -7.47 27.81
C GLY A 650 -14.26 -8.01 28.48
N ILE A 651 -14.25 -8.04 29.82
CA ILE A 651 -13.06 -8.32 30.63
C ILE A 651 -13.28 -9.53 31.52
N TYR A 652 -12.30 -10.44 31.53
CA TYR A 652 -12.25 -11.59 32.43
C TYR A 652 -11.16 -11.38 33.48
N LEU A 653 -11.31 -12.00 34.66
CA LEU A 653 -10.35 -11.90 35.75
C LEU A 653 -9.89 -13.27 36.28
N GLU A 654 -10.53 -14.36 35.88
CA GLU A 654 -10.16 -15.72 36.32
C GLU A 654 -9.72 -16.58 35.14
N TYR A 655 -8.47 -17.03 35.18
CA TYR A 655 -7.84 -17.81 34.12
C TYR A 655 -7.30 -19.13 34.69
N LEU A 656 -7.56 -20.23 33.99
CA LEU A 656 -7.10 -21.57 34.32
C LEU A 656 -6.19 -22.07 33.20
N LEU A 657 -4.99 -22.54 33.54
CA LEU A 657 -4.06 -23.18 32.61
C LEU A 657 -3.94 -24.67 32.91
N SER A 658 -3.85 -25.48 31.87
CA SER A 658 -3.45 -26.89 31.94
C SER A 658 -1.95 -27.04 31.70
N PHE A 659 -1.36 -28.08 32.29
CA PHE A 659 0.02 -28.49 32.04
C PHE A 659 0.11 -30.01 31.86
N PRO A 660 1.12 -30.51 31.13
CA PRO A 660 1.41 -31.94 31.08
C PRO A 660 1.77 -32.47 32.48
N VAL A 661 1.49 -33.75 32.74
CA VAL A 661 1.75 -34.36 34.06
C VAL A 661 3.24 -34.45 34.38
N THR A 662 4.09 -34.39 33.36
CA THR A 662 5.55 -34.51 33.46
C THR A 662 6.27 -33.18 33.76
N TYR A 663 5.55 -32.05 33.78
CA TYR A 663 6.15 -30.72 33.98
C TYR A 663 6.47 -30.47 35.46
N GLU A 664 7.74 -30.16 35.73
CA GLU A 664 8.21 -29.84 37.07
C GLU A 664 7.49 -28.62 37.64
N LYS A 665 7.30 -28.61 38.96
CA LYS A 665 6.59 -27.53 39.64
C LYS A 665 7.18 -26.15 39.39
N ASP A 666 8.51 -26.01 39.44
CA ASP A 666 9.20 -24.73 39.23
C ASP A 666 8.92 -24.15 37.83
N ILE A 667 8.84 -25.00 36.80
CA ILE A 667 8.50 -24.61 35.42
C ILE A 667 7.04 -24.15 35.35
N ARG A 668 6.10 -24.94 35.92
CA ARG A 668 4.67 -24.59 35.96
C ARG A 668 4.44 -23.25 36.64
N GLU A 669 5.08 -23.01 37.79
CA GLU A 669 4.96 -21.75 38.53
C GLU A 669 5.55 -20.57 37.77
N LYS A 670 6.67 -20.74 37.05
CA LYS A 670 7.22 -19.67 36.21
C LYS A 670 6.30 -19.34 35.03
N ILE A 671 5.75 -20.35 34.33
CA ILE A 671 4.77 -20.13 33.24
C ILE A 671 3.54 -19.39 33.75
N LEU A 672 2.98 -19.80 34.90
CA LEU A 672 1.84 -19.11 35.50
C LEU A 672 2.15 -17.63 35.79
N LYS A 673 3.34 -17.32 36.30
CA LYS A 673 3.77 -15.93 36.54
C LYS A 673 3.93 -15.14 35.24
N SER A 674 4.54 -15.73 34.20
CA SER A 674 4.66 -15.09 32.88
C SER A 674 3.28 -14.80 32.28
N PHE A 675 2.35 -15.75 32.37
CA PHE A 675 0.96 -15.56 31.94
C PHE A 675 0.22 -14.52 32.78
N GLU A 676 0.42 -14.52 34.10
CA GLU A 676 -0.15 -13.51 34.99
C GLU A 676 0.29 -12.10 34.60
N LYS A 677 1.59 -11.89 34.35
CA LYS A 677 2.12 -10.61 33.87
C LYS A 677 1.57 -10.20 32.53
N GLY A 678 1.65 -11.07 31.53
CA GLY A 678 1.20 -10.79 30.18
C GLY A 678 -0.30 -10.46 30.13
N ILE A 679 -1.13 -11.32 30.73
CA ILE A 679 -2.59 -11.09 30.79
C ILE A 679 -2.90 -9.83 31.59
N LYS A 680 -2.24 -9.59 32.73
CA LYS A 680 -2.44 -8.36 33.50
C LYS A 680 -2.15 -7.12 32.66
N LYS A 681 -1.06 -7.12 31.89
CA LYS A 681 -0.68 -6.02 30.98
C LYS A 681 -1.75 -5.74 29.91
N SER A 682 -2.50 -6.75 29.49
CA SER A 682 -3.60 -6.59 28.54
C SER A 682 -4.81 -5.84 29.11
N LEU A 683 -4.94 -5.77 30.44
CA LEU A 683 -6.09 -5.14 31.11
C LEU A 683 -5.95 -3.61 31.13
N PRO A 684 -7.06 -2.86 31.00
CA PRO A 684 -7.07 -1.41 31.19
C PRO A 684 -6.52 -1.01 32.57
N ILE A 685 -5.84 0.13 32.64
CA ILE A 685 -5.21 0.61 33.88
C ILE A 685 -6.24 0.80 35.01
N GLN A 686 -7.46 1.21 34.67
CA GLN A 686 -8.57 1.41 35.61
C GLN A 686 -8.97 0.11 36.33
N ILE A 687 -8.77 -1.05 35.70
CA ILE A 687 -8.98 -2.36 36.32
C ILE A 687 -7.81 -2.69 37.25
N GLN A 688 -6.58 -2.43 36.80
CA GLN A 688 -5.37 -2.74 37.56
C GLN A 688 -5.23 -1.92 38.84
N GLU A 689 -5.68 -0.67 38.82
CA GLU A 689 -5.69 0.22 40.00
C GLU A 689 -6.85 -0.09 40.98
N ASP A 690 -7.84 -0.88 40.56
CA ASP A 690 -8.96 -1.27 41.42
C ASP A 690 -8.59 -2.47 42.29
N GLU A 691 -8.25 -2.21 43.56
CA GLU A 691 -7.89 -3.25 44.52
C GLU A 691 -8.96 -4.35 44.69
N LYS A 692 -10.25 -4.04 44.53
CA LYS A 692 -11.32 -5.04 44.71
C LYS A 692 -11.40 -5.97 43.52
N LEU A 693 -11.24 -5.45 42.30
CA LEU A 693 -11.21 -6.25 41.08
C LEU A 693 -9.91 -7.05 40.99
N MET A 694 -8.75 -6.45 41.31
CA MET A 694 -7.47 -7.14 41.28
C MET A 694 -7.34 -8.24 42.33
N LYS A 695 -8.09 -8.20 43.44
CA LYS A 695 -8.23 -9.35 44.34
C LYS A 695 -8.92 -10.56 43.70
N LYS A 696 -9.70 -10.34 42.63
CA LYS A 696 -10.35 -11.41 41.85
C LYS A 696 -9.46 -11.88 40.71
N PHE A 697 -8.58 -11.01 40.19
CA PHE A 697 -7.63 -11.36 39.15
C PHE A 697 -6.73 -12.52 39.60
N LYS A 698 -6.72 -13.59 38.82
CA LYS A 698 -5.94 -14.79 39.12
C LYS A 698 -5.67 -15.59 37.86
N VAL A 699 -4.43 -16.01 37.72
CA VAL A 699 -4.00 -17.04 36.76
C VAL A 699 -3.60 -18.26 37.59
N LYS A 700 -4.30 -19.38 37.41
CA LYS A 700 -4.14 -20.56 38.27
C LYS A 700 -3.89 -21.82 37.47
N HIS A 701 -3.18 -22.75 38.10
CA HIS A 701 -3.14 -24.13 37.66
C HIS A 701 -4.54 -24.76 37.79
N GLY A 702 -5.08 -25.27 36.68
CA GLY A 702 -6.26 -26.14 36.67
C GLY A 702 -5.87 -27.61 36.81
N ALA A 703 -6.68 -28.51 36.23
CA ALA A 703 -6.29 -29.91 36.10
C ALA A 703 -5.19 -30.08 35.04
N ASN A 704 -4.35 -31.09 35.21
CA ASN A 704 -3.35 -31.48 34.20
C ASN A 704 -4.05 -31.87 32.88
N GLU A 705 -3.36 -31.73 31.75
CA GLU A 705 -3.94 -31.88 30.40
C GLU A 705 -4.73 -33.19 30.21
N PRO A 706 -4.18 -34.39 30.53
CA PRO A 706 -4.93 -35.64 30.36
C PRO A 706 -6.12 -35.78 31.32
N ALA A 707 -5.99 -35.32 32.57
CA ALA A 707 -7.06 -35.37 33.56
C ALA A 707 -8.21 -34.41 33.22
N ALA A 708 -7.88 -33.22 32.69
CA ALA A 708 -8.86 -32.28 32.17
C ALA A 708 -9.63 -32.90 30.99
N TYR A 709 -8.92 -33.54 30.06
CA TYR A 709 -9.53 -34.26 28.95
C TYR A 709 -10.44 -35.40 29.42
N ALA A 710 -9.98 -36.22 30.38
CA ALA A 710 -10.78 -37.30 30.96
C ALA A 710 -12.08 -36.76 31.59
N ALA A 711 -12.01 -35.69 32.39
CA ALA A 711 -13.18 -35.05 32.97
C ALA A 711 -14.18 -34.57 31.89
N CYS A 712 -13.66 -34.05 30.77
CA CYS A 712 -14.48 -33.66 29.63
C CYS A 712 -15.13 -34.87 28.93
N ALA A 713 -14.36 -35.92 28.66
CA ALA A 713 -14.81 -37.12 27.96
C ALA A 713 -15.87 -37.88 28.78
N LEU A 714 -15.59 -38.18 30.05
CA LEU A 714 -16.50 -38.88 30.96
C LEU A 714 -17.86 -38.17 31.04
N LYS A 715 -17.85 -36.84 31.18
CA LYS A 715 -19.06 -36.02 31.23
C LYS A 715 -19.84 -36.01 29.92
N ASN A 716 -19.16 -35.89 28.78
CA ASN A 716 -19.83 -35.83 27.47
C ASN A 716 -20.39 -37.19 27.04
N PHE A 717 -19.68 -38.27 27.35
CA PHE A 717 -20.14 -39.63 27.10
C PHE A 717 -21.16 -40.14 28.12
N LYS A 718 -21.40 -39.37 29.20
CA LYS A 718 -22.29 -39.75 30.30
C LYS A 718 -21.90 -41.09 30.91
N ILE A 719 -20.59 -41.29 31.09
CA ILE A 719 -20.05 -42.45 31.77
C ILE A 719 -20.05 -42.12 33.26
N GLU A 720 -20.93 -42.77 34.00
CA GLU A 720 -21.18 -42.50 35.41
C GLU A 720 -21.01 -43.78 36.23
N PRO A 721 -20.46 -43.68 37.47
CA PRO A 721 -20.49 -44.79 38.42
C PRO A 721 -21.95 -45.10 38.79
N LYS A 722 -22.27 -46.38 38.96
CA LYS A 722 -23.64 -46.82 39.26
C LYS A 722 -24.09 -46.44 40.67
N ASP A 723 -23.17 -46.45 41.61
CA ASP A 723 -23.38 -46.13 43.03
C ASP A 723 -22.06 -45.67 43.69
N LYS A 724 -22.07 -45.47 45.00
CA LYS A 724 -20.91 -44.94 45.76
C LYS A 724 -19.74 -45.92 45.88
N ASP A 725 -19.99 -47.22 45.75
CA ASP A 725 -18.97 -48.26 45.84
C ASP A 725 -18.42 -48.62 44.44
N ASP A 726 -19.15 -48.24 43.38
CA ASP A 726 -18.73 -48.42 41.99
C ASP A 726 -17.59 -47.47 41.59
N LYS A 727 -16.64 -48.01 40.83
CA LYS A 727 -15.46 -47.30 40.34
C LYS A 727 -15.40 -47.44 38.82
N VAL A 728 -15.37 -46.32 38.12
CA VAL A 728 -15.12 -46.29 36.69
C VAL A 728 -13.61 -46.09 36.47
N TYR A 729 -12.94 -47.08 35.89
CA TYR A 729 -11.52 -46.98 35.55
C TYR A 729 -11.36 -46.38 34.16
N TYR A 730 -10.36 -45.52 34.00
CA TYR A 730 -10.03 -44.92 32.72
C TYR A 730 -8.53 -44.87 32.46
N GLY A 731 -8.16 -44.81 31.18
CA GLY A 731 -6.83 -44.44 30.71
C GLY A 731 -6.93 -43.41 29.59
N VAL A 732 -6.08 -42.40 29.60
CA VAL A 732 -5.96 -41.41 28.52
C VAL A 732 -4.65 -41.65 27.80
N PHE A 733 -4.73 -41.81 26.48
CA PHE A 733 -3.58 -41.81 25.59
C PHE A 733 -3.58 -40.50 24.83
N ASP A 734 -2.84 -39.50 25.34
CA ASP A 734 -2.75 -38.19 24.71
C ASP A 734 -1.59 -38.16 23.72
N PHE A 735 -1.91 -38.34 22.45
CA PHE A 735 -0.93 -38.31 21.37
C PHE A 735 -0.89 -36.93 20.72
N GLY A 736 -0.05 -36.07 21.28
CA GLY A 736 0.13 -34.70 20.86
C GLY A 736 1.05 -34.51 19.65
N GLY A 737 1.37 -33.24 19.38
CA GLY A 737 2.35 -32.88 18.35
C GLY A 737 3.79 -33.08 18.79
N GLY A 738 4.11 -32.79 20.05
CA GLY A 738 5.49 -32.83 20.56
C GLY A 738 5.79 -33.95 21.55
N THR A 739 4.77 -34.51 22.21
CA THR A 739 4.89 -35.54 23.24
C THR A 739 3.68 -36.48 23.17
N THR A 740 3.83 -37.66 23.77
CA THR A 740 2.72 -38.55 24.09
C THR A 740 2.65 -38.71 25.59
N ASP A 741 1.53 -38.36 26.20
CA ASP A 741 1.35 -38.40 27.66
C ASP A 741 0.26 -39.42 28.03
N PHE A 742 0.49 -40.17 29.10
CA PHE A 742 -0.43 -41.18 29.62
C PHE A 742 -0.92 -40.77 31.00
N ASP A 743 -2.22 -40.93 31.23
CA ASP A 743 -2.82 -40.74 32.54
C ASP A 743 -3.84 -41.84 32.79
N PHE A 744 -3.84 -42.37 34.01
CA PHE A 744 -4.77 -43.40 34.42
C PHE A 744 -5.49 -42.93 35.67
N GLY A 745 -6.70 -43.42 35.88
CA GLY A 745 -7.42 -43.00 37.07
C GLY A 745 -8.74 -43.68 37.30
N ILE A 746 -9.37 -43.23 38.37
CA ILE A 746 -10.64 -43.70 38.88
C ILE A 746 -11.60 -42.52 38.93
N TRP A 747 -12.78 -42.73 38.37
CA TRP A 747 -13.92 -41.85 38.43
C TRP A 747 -14.97 -42.46 39.37
N LYS A 748 -15.30 -41.75 40.46
CA LYS A 748 -16.20 -42.21 41.52
C LYS A 748 -17.13 -41.08 41.99
N ILE A 749 -18.23 -41.43 42.65
CA ILE A 749 -19.08 -40.43 43.32
C ILE A 749 -18.27 -39.81 44.46
N ALA A 750 -18.35 -38.48 44.61
CA ALA A 750 -17.60 -37.80 45.67
C ALA A 750 -18.13 -38.16 47.07
N GLU A 751 -17.24 -38.20 48.06
CA GLU A 751 -17.63 -38.45 49.46
C GLU A 751 -18.51 -37.31 50.03
N ASP A 752 -18.20 -36.07 49.66
CA ASP A 752 -18.92 -34.85 50.02
C ASP A 752 -19.74 -34.35 48.81
N GLU A 753 -20.92 -34.94 48.65
CA GLU A 753 -21.85 -34.65 47.54
C GLU A 753 -22.40 -33.22 47.56
N ASP A 754 -22.41 -32.56 48.71
CA ASP A 754 -22.79 -31.15 48.81
C ASP A 754 -21.76 -30.27 48.06
N LYS A 755 -20.49 -30.69 48.06
CA LYS A 755 -19.40 -29.94 47.45
C LYS A 755 -19.10 -30.36 46.00
N TYR A 756 -19.12 -31.66 45.70
CA TYR A 756 -18.79 -32.21 44.39
C TYR A 756 -19.74 -33.34 44.03
N ASP A 757 -20.11 -33.50 42.75
CA ASP A 757 -20.85 -34.68 42.31
C ASP A 757 -19.91 -35.88 42.14
N TYR A 758 -18.71 -35.64 41.60
CA TYR A 758 -17.75 -36.68 41.25
C TYR A 758 -16.34 -36.32 41.72
N GLU A 759 -15.55 -37.36 42.00
CA GLU A 759 -14.11 -37.28 42.19
C GLU A 759 -13.39 -38.07 41.10
N LEU A 760 -12.46 -37.39 40.42
CA LEU A 760 -11.52 -37.93 39.46
C LEU A 760 -10.16 -38.01 40.13
N GLU A 761 -9.73 -39.22 40.44
CA GLU A 761 -8.46 -39.50 41.08
C GLU A 761 -7.51 -40.14 40.06
N HIS A 762 -6.42 -39.46 39.73
CA HIS A 762 -5.50 -39.90 38.69
C HIS A 762 -4.10 -40.23 39.25
N PHE A 763 -3.44 -41.21 38.63
CA PHE A 763 -2.19 -41.84 39.09
C PHE A 763 -1.50 -42.60 37.95
N GLY A 764 -0.28 -43.07 38.21
CA GLY A 764 0.47 -43.91 37.29
C GLY A 764 0.87 -43.18 36.00
N ALA A 765 0.98 -41.86 36.06
CA ALA A 765 1.26 -41.04 34.89
C ALA A 765 2.58 -41.48 34.21
N GLY A 766 2.58 -41.40 32.89
CA GLY A 766 3.72 -41.80 32.07
C GLY A 766 3.69 -41.06 30.73
N GLY A 767 4.57 -41.46 29.83
CA GLY A 767 4.60 -40.88 28.50
C GLY A 767 5.94 -41.08 27.81
N ASP A 768 6.05 -40.49 26.64
CA ASP A 768 7.26 -40.45 25.82
C ASP A 768 7.43 -39.04 25.25
N LYS A 769 8.48 -38.34 25.70
CA LYS A 769 8.80 -36.98 25.24
C LYS A 769 9.33 -36.92 23.80
N TYR A 770 9.71 -38.06 23.23
CA TYR A 770 10.23 -38.19 21.87
C TYR A 770 9.19 -38.75 20.90
N LEU A 771 8.06 -39.24 21.40
CA LEU A 771 6.94 -39.67 20.56
C LEU A 771 5.95 -38.51 20.40
N GLY A 772 5.73 -38.06 19.18
CA GLY A 772 4.81 -36.97 18.86
C GLY A 772 4.76 -36.77 17.35
N GLY A 773 3.68 -36.21 16.82
CA GLY A 773 3.53 -36.05 15.37
C GLY A 773 4.70 -35.29 14.70
N GLU A 774 5.19 -34.22 15.32
CA GLU A 774 6.34 -33.44 14.80
C GLU A 774 7.67 -34.17 15.00
N ASN A 775 7.83 -34.95 16.07
CA ASN A 775 9.03 -35.75 16.26
C ASN A 775 9.11 -36.87 15.23
N ILE A 776 7.98 -37.55 14.95
CA ILE A 776 7.90 -38.54 13.88
C ILE A 776 8.22 -37.90 12.53
N ILE A 777 7.69 -36.72 12.23
CA ILE A 777 8.03 -35.99 10.99
C ILE A 777 9.54 -35.68 10.92
N LYS A 778 10.17 -35.24 12.02
CA LYS A 778 11.63 -35.02 12.09
C LYS A 778 12.41 -36.31 11.85
N GLU A 779 11.97 -37.43 12.41
CA GLU A 779 12.57 -38.75 12.18
C GLU A 779 12.43 -39.21 10.73
N LEU A 780 11.27 -38.99 10.11
CA LEU A 780 11.04 -39.28 8.69
C LEU A 780 11.97 -38.42 7.82
N ALA A 781 12.09 -37.14 8.12
CA ALA A 781 13.00 -36.24 7.42
C ALA A 781 14.46 -36.68 7.55
N TYR A 782 14.87 -37.08 8.76
CA TYR A 782 16.20 -37.62 9.01
C TYR A 782 16.45 -38.90 8.21
N LYS A 783 15.52 -39.86 8.19
CA LYS A 783 15.62 -41.08 7.36
C LYS A 783 15.79 -40.74 5.88
N VAL A 784 14.92 -39.90 5.32
CA VAL A 784 15.02 -39.49 3.91
C VAL A 784 16.34 -38.77 3.62
N PHE A 785 16.82 -37.90 4.50
CA PHE A 785 18.12 -37.25 4.29
C PHE A 785 19.29 -38.22 4.34
N THR A 786 19.31 -39.13 5.32
CA THR A 786 20.38 -40.12 5.46
C THR A 786 20.48 -41.04 4.24
N GLU A 787 19.34 -41.44 3.66
CA GLU A 787 19.29 -42.23 2.41
C GLU A 787 19.80 -41.47 1.17
N ASN A 788 19.85 -40.14 1.23
CA ASN A 788 20.28 -39.26 0.14
C ASN A 788 21.61 -38.53 0.44
N SER A 789 22.39 -39.03 1.40
CA SER A 789 23.60 -38.37 1.93
C SER A 789 24.62 -37.95 0.88
N ASP A 790 24.92 -38.82 -0.11
CA ASP A 790 25.92 -38.53 -1.15
C ASP A 790 25.60 -37.29 -1.98
N MET A 791 24.32 -37.09 -2.29
CA MET A 791 23.85 -35.93 -3.05
C MET A 791 23.89 -34.68 -2.17
N LEU A 792 23.39 -34.77 -0.94
CA LEU A 792 23.36 -33.65 0.02
C LEU A 792 24.78 -33.14 0.32
N LEU A 793 25.75 -34.05 0.44
CA LEU A 793 27.15 -33.71 0.69
C LEU A 793 27.75 -32.91 -0.46
N LYS A 794 27.52 -33.33 -1.71
CA LYS A 794 27.96 -32.60 -2.92
C LYS A 794 27.33 -31.21 -3.01
N LYS A 795 26.12 -31.05 -2.50
CA LYS A 795 25.37 -29.78 -2.50
C LYS A 795 25.57 -28.96 -1.22
N ARG A 796 26.37 -29.44 -0.26
CA ARG A 796 26.58 -28.82 1.06
C ARG A 796 25.28 -28.53 1.81
N ILE A 797 24.30 -29.44 1.73
CA ILE A 797 23.03 -29.30 2.43
C ILE A 797 23.15 -30.02 3.77
N GLN A 798 23.00 -29.27 4.87
CA GLN A 798 22.99 -29.83 6.22
C GLN A 798 21.57 -29.99 6.75
N TYR A 799 21.39 -30.89 7.72
CA TYR A 799 20.13 -31.18 8.40
C TYR A 799 20.37 -31.50 9.87
N ILE A 800 19.30 -31.59 10.67
CA ILE A 800 19.42 -31.96 12.09
C ILE A 800 19.15 -33.45 12.32
N ARG A 801 19.84 -34.02 13.31
CA ARG A 801 19.57 -35.34 13.86
C ARG A 801 18.53 -35.22 14.99
N PRO A 802 17.47 -36.04 14.99
CA PRO A 802 16.50 -36.10 16.09
C PRO A 802 17.18 -36.42 17.43
N GLU A 803 16.56 -35.96 18.52
CA GLU A 803 17.04 -36.29 19.87
C GLU A 803 16.90 -37.80 20.12
N ASN A 804 17.89 -38.42 20.78
CA ASN A 804 18.06 -39.87 21.01
C ASN A 804 18.43 -40.75 19.81
N TYR A 805 18.84 -40.17 18.67
CA TYR A 805 19.44 -40.96 17.60
C TYR A 805 20.96 -41.02 17.76
N ASP A 806 21.51 -42.22 17.60
CA ASP A 806 22.95 -42.45 17.57
C ASP A 806 23.62 -41.80 16.36
N GLU A 807 24.90 -41.49 16.50
CA GLU A 807 25.68 -40.98 15.38
C GLU A 807 25.87 -42.06 14.30
N LEU A 808 25.42 -41.77 13.09
CA LEU A 808 25.63 -42.65 11.94
C LEU A 808 27.01 -42.42 11.32
N LYS A 809 27.63 -43.51 10.87
CA LYS A 809 28.95 -43.46 10.22
C LYS A 809 28.89 -42.60 8.97
N GLY A 810 29.67 -41.50 8.96
CA GLY A 810 29.82 -40.60 7.81
C GLY A 810 28.87 -39.40 7.80
N GLU A 811 28.04 -39.21 8.83
CA GLU A 811 27.07 -38.11 8.86
C GLU A 811 27.64 -36.76 9.36
N GLY A 812 28.84 -36.74 9.96
CA GLY A 812 29.38 -35.56 10.65
C GLY A 812 29.54 -34.29 9.80
N ALA A 813 29.64 -34.41 8.47
CA ALA A 813 29.66 -33.23 7.57
C ALA A 813 28.26 -32.71 7.21
N LEU A 814 27.22 -33.52 7.40
CA LEU A 814 25.83 -33.27 7.02
C LEU A 814 24.95 -32.88 8.21
N VAL A 815 25.25 -33.40 9.41
CA VAL A 815 24.47 -33.13 10.61
C VAL A 815 25.03 -31.93 11.36
N ASN A 816 24.17 -30.94 11.63
CA ASN A 816 24.50 -29.80 12.48
C ASN A 816 23.27 -29.34 13.27
N ASN A 817 23.14 -29.82 14.52
CA ASN A 817 21.98 -29.55 15.36
C ASN A 817 21.89 -28.10 15.85
N ASP A 818 22.99 -27.35 15.81
CA ASP A 818 23.04 -25.94 16.24
C ASP A 818 22.72 -24.96 15.10
N SER A 819 22.83 -25.41 13.84
CA SER A 819 22.62 -24.55 12.67
C SER A 819 21.13 -24.25 12.40
N SER A 820 20.77 -22.96 12.31
CA SER A 820 19.45 -22.51 11.83
C SER A 820 19.11 -23.01 10.42
N ILE A 821 20.11 -23.06 9.51
CA ILE A 821 19.95 -23.58 8.14
C ILE A 821 19.57 -25.07 8.16
N ALA A 822 20.31 -25.89 8.92
CA ALA A 822 20.01 -27.30 9.10
C ALA A 822 18.60 -27.55 9.70
N LYS A 823 18.22 -26.79 10.75
CA LYS A 823 16.86 -26.85 11.34
C LYS A 823 15.78 -26.56 10.30
N LEU A 824 16.03 -25.56 9.46
CA LEU A 824 15.13 -25.18 8.37
C LEU A 824 15.03 -26.24 7.29
N ASN A 825 16.14 -26.81 6.82
CA ASN A 825 16.12 -27.86 5.81
C ASN A 825 15.30 -29.08 6.29
N THR A 826 15.47 -29.48 7.55
CA THR A 826 14.65 -30.51 8.18
C THR A 826 13.18 -30.13 8.25
N ARG A 827 12.85 -28.87 8.51
CA ARG A 827 11.46 -28.39 8.49
C ARG A 827 10.86 -28.42 7.08
N ILE A 828 11.57 -27.92 6.07
CA ILE A 828 11.09 -27.90 4.67
C ILE A 828 10.75 -29.32 4.21
N LEU A 829 11.66 -30.26 4.45
CA LEU A 829 11.39 -31.66 4.13
C LEU A 829 10.26 -32.23 4.99
N GLY A 830 10.25 -31.89 6.28
CA GLY A 830 9.20 -32.29 7.21
C GLY A 830 7.79 -31.88 6.77
N GLU A 831 7.60 -30.67 6.26
CA GLU A 831 6.28 -30.21 5.75
C GLU A 831 5.81 -30.99 4.52
N ILE A 832 6.74 -31.48 3.69
CA ILE A 832 6.38 -32.35 2.57
C ILE A 832 5.98 -33.73 3.09
N LEU A 833 6.78 -34.28 4.02
CA LEU A 833 6.54 -35.57 4.66
C LEU A 833 5.31 -35.58 5.58
N ARG A 834 4.85 -34.42 6.04
CA ARG A 834 3.60 -34.25 6.78
C ARG A 834 2.42 -34.84 6.02
N LYS A 835 2.40 -34.76 4.68
CA LYS A 835 1.33 -35.37 3.85
C LYS A 835 1.28 -36.89 3.96
N ILE A 836 2.44 -37.54 4.18
CA ILE A 836 2.53 -38.98 4.43
C ILE A 836 2.07 -39.28 5.85
N TRP A 837 2.54 -38.51 6.85
CA TRP A 837 2.12 -38.64 8.25
C TRP A 837 0.61 -38.41 8.44
N GLU A 838 0.03 -37.38 7.84
CA GLU A 838 -1.41 -37.10 7.94
C GLU A 838 -2.26 -38.02 7.06
N ASN A 839 -1.63 -38.94 6.33
CA ASN A 839 -2.25 -39.87 5.38
C ASN A 839 -3.14 -39.13 4.36
N SER A 840 -2.67 -37.97 3.90
CA SER A 840 -3.39 -37.06 2.99
C SER A 840 -2.76 -37.01 1.59
N ALA A 841 -1.73 -37.81 1.34
CA ALA A 841 -1.11 -37.94 0.02
C ALA A 841 -2.03 -38.68 -0.96
N THR A 842 -2.23 -38.12 -2.16
CA THR A 842 -3.06 -38.70 -3.22
C THR A 842 -2.27 -39.56 -4.22
N GLU A 843 -0.93 -39.50 -4.17
CA GLU A 843 0.00 -40.18 -5.07
C GLU A 843 1.16 -40.80 -4.27
N ASP A 844 1.69 -41.93 -4.75
CA ASP A 844 2.84 -42.65 -4.16
C ASP A 844 4.12 -41.82 -4.27
N MET A 845 4.69 -41.42 -3.14
CA MET A 845 5.86 -40.54 -3.04
C MET A 845 7.18 -41.31 -3.08
N SER A 846 7.45 -42.00 -4.19
CA SER A 846 8.77 -42.66 -4.42
C SER A 846 9.93 -41.68 -4.61
N VAL A 847 9.64 -40.45 -5.04
CA VAL A 847 10.62 -39.36 -5.17
C VAL A 847 10.03 -38.09 -4.58
N ILE A 848 10.68 -37.56 -3.56
CA ILE A 848 10.32 -36.28 -2.93
C ILE A 848 11.08 -35.15 -3.61
N LYS A 849 10.34 -34.17 -4.11
CA LYS A 849 10.90 -33.00 -4.79
C LYS A 849 10.68 -31.75 -3.94
N PRO A 850 11.60 -31.43 -3.01
CA PRO A 850 11.48 -30.19 -2.27
C PRO A 850 11.61 -28.99 -3.23
N PRO A 851 10.87 -27.90 -3.01
CA PRO A 851 10.92 -26.73 -3.87
C PRO A 851 12.32 -26.11 -3.87
N TYR A 852 13.00 -26.15 -2.73
CA TYR A 852 14.40 -25.81 -2.55
C TYR A 852 14.88 -26.34 -1.19
N LEU A 853 16.18 -26.44 -1.00
CA LEU A 853 16.86 -26.57 0.29
C LEU A 853 18.01 -25.56 0.32
N TYR A 854 18.52 -25.24 1.50
CA TYR A 854 19.60 -24.28 1.66
C TYR A 854 20.94 -25.00 1.83
N ASP A 855 21.98 -24.51 1.16
CA ASP A 855 23.36 -24.95 1.43
C ASP A 855 23.95 -24.27 2.67
N THR A 856 25.15 -24.66 3.07
CA THR A 856 25.87 -24.07 4.22
C THR A 856 26.18 -22.57 4.09
N HIS A 857 26.04 -21.96 2.90
CA HIS A 857 26.22 -20.52 2.70
C HIS A 857 24.89 -19.76 2.74
N GLY A 858 23.76 -20.45 2.90
CA GLY A 858 22.43 -19.85 2.88
C GLY A 858 21.84 -19.70 1.49
N GLU A 859 22.43 -20.32 0.47
CA GLU A 859 21.95 -20.25 -0.91
C GLU A 859 20.89 -21.32 -1.19
N LYS A 860 19.83 -20.95 -1.91
CA LYS A 860 18.76 -21.89 -2.30
C LYS A 860 19.24 -22.82 -3.42
N ILE A 861 19.33 -24.10 -3.12
CA ILE A 861 19.59 -25.19 -4.07
C ILE A 861 18.24 -25.79 -4.49
N GLY A 862 18.07 -26.10 -5.78
CA GLY A 862 16.84 -26.73 -6.28
C GLY A 862 15.94 -25.85 -7.17
N ILE A 863 16.29 -24.57 -7.39
CA ILE A 863 15.47 -23.62 -8.15
C ILE A 863 15.71 -23.72 -9.66
N GLY A 864 14.63 -23.95 -10.42
CA GLY A 864 14.60 -24.07 -11.89
C GLY A 864 14.35 -25.50 -12.35
N GLU A 865 13.62 -25.69 -13.47
CA GLU A 865 13.19 -27.02 -13.97
C GLU A 865 14.37 -28.00 -14.13
N ASP A 866 15.54 -27.52 -14.58
CA ASP A 866 16.75 -28.34 -14.78
C ASP A 866 17.60 -28.57 -13.52
N LYS A 867 17.25 -27.95 -12.39
CA LYS A 867 18.02 -27.98 -11.13
C LYS A 867 17.25 -28.56 -9.96
N GLN A 868 16.02 -29.03 -10.18
CA GLN A 868 15.13 -29.52 -9.13
C GLN A 868 15.78 -30.64 -8.30
N LEU A 869 15.79 -30.47 -6.97
CA LEU A 869 16.26 -31.50 -6.05
C LEU A 869 15.29 -32.68 -6.06
N SER A 870 15.83 -33.90 -6.09
CA SER A 870 15.05 -35.13 -6.03
C SER A 870 15.66 -36.03 -4.94
N LEU A 871 14.89 -36.27 -3.89
CA LEU A 871 15.23 -37.17 -2.79
C LEU A 871 14.50 -38.48 -3.02
N ASN A 872 15.26 -39.57 -3.18
CA ASN A 872 14.68 -40.90 -3.33
C ASN A 872 14.21 -41.40 -1.97
N THR A 873 13.04 -42.03 -1.93
CA THR A 873 12.53 -42.67 -0.71
C THR A 873 11.59 -43.82 -1.07
N LEU A 874 11.37 -44.74 -0.13
CA LEU A 874 10.33 -45.76 -0.25
C LEU A 874 9.20 -45.43 0.72
N GLU A 875 8.04 -45.01 0.20
CA GLU A 875 6.88 -44.65 1.03
C GLU A 875 6.47 -45.80 1.96
N ALA A 876 6.59 -47.06 1.50
CA ALA A 876 6.33 -48.25 2.31
C ALA A 876 7.25 -48.34 3.56
N GLU A 877 8.52 -47.96 3.44
CA GLU A 877 9.45 -47.94 4.58
C GLU A 877 9.13 -46.81 5.55
N LEU A 878 8.75 -45.63 5.03
CA LEU A 878 8.31 -44.50 5.86
C LEU A 878 7.04 -44.86 6.65
N LYS A 879 6.05 -45.49 6.00
CA LYS A 879 4.83 -45.99 6.65
C LYS A 879 5.14 -47.08 7.68
N SER A 880 6.10 -47.97 7.40
CA SER A 880 6.55 -48.98 8.36
C SER A 880 7.17 -48.34 9.59
N LEU A 881 8.02 -47.32 9.42
CA LEU A 881 8.61 -46.57 10.54
C LEU A 881 7.54 -45.88 11.38
N ILE A 882 6.55 -45.24 10.73
CA ILE A 882 5.41 -44.63 11.42
C ILE A 882 4.66 -45.68 12.26
N ARG A 883 4.32 -46.83 11.68
CA ARG A 883 3.61 -47.91 12.38
C ARG A 883 4.42 -48.43 13.57
N GLU A 884 5.72 -48.65 13.39
CA GLU A 884 6.63 -49.12 14.45
C GLU A 884 6.67 -48.14 15.64
N LYS A 885 6.76 -46.84 15.36
CA LYS A 885 6.81 -45.80 16.41
C LYS A 885 5.49 -45.72 17.18
N ILE A 886 4.36 -45.76 16.49
CA ILE A 886 3.03 -45.78 17.11
C ILE A 886 2.86 -47.05 17.96
N ASP A 887 3.25 -48.21 17.43
CA ASP A 887 3.16 -49.49 18.15
C ASP A 887 3.98 -49.49 19.44
N LYS A 888 5.23 -48.99 19.39
CA LYS A 888 6.06 -48.81 20.58
C LYS A 888 5.39 -47.91 21.63
N GLY A 889 4.79 -46.80 21.19
CA GLY A 889 4.05 -45.90 22.08
C GLY A 889 2.85 -46.56 22.76
N ILE A 890 2.04 -47.28 21.99
CA ILE A 890 0.85 -47.98 22.50
C ILE A 890 1.26 -49.14 23.41
N ASN A 891 2.33 -49.87 23.07
CA ASN A 891 2.90 -50.90 23.94
C ASN A 891 3.32 -50.31 25.30
N ASN A 892 4.02 -49.17 25.30
CA ASN A 892 4.39 -48.46 26.52
C ASN A 892 3.17 -48.01 27.34
N PHE A 893 2.09 -47.57 26.69
CA PHE A 893 0.82 -47.26 27.35
C PHE A 893 0.25 -48.48 28.07
N PHE A 894 0.19 -49.65 27.42
CA PHE A 894 -0.34 -50.87 28.04
C PHE A 894 0.56 -51.41 29.15
N ILE A 895 1.88 -51.32 28.99
CA ILE A 895 2.85 -51.65 30.06
C ILE A 895 2.59 -50.78 31.30
N LYS A 896 2.31 -49.48 31.10
CA LYS A 896 1.97 -48.57 32.19
C LYS A 896 0.58 -48.79 32.76
N LEU A 897 -0.41 -49.12 31.93
CA LEU A 897 -1.76 -49.44 32.34
C LEU A 897 -1.77 -50.65 33.29
N GLU A 898 -1.05 -51.73 32.93
CA GLU A 898 -0.93 -52.91 33.78
C GLU A 898 -0.25 -52.59 35.12
N ASP A 899 0.77 -51.72 35.15
CA ASP A 899 1.43 -51.28 36.40
C ASP A 899 0.54 -50.37 37.26
N ALA A 900 -0.18 -49.43 36.63
CA ALA A 900 -1.03 -48.47 37.33
C ALA A 900 -2.20 -49.16 38.05
N PHE A 901 -2.79 -50.19 37.43
CA PHE A 901 -3.95 -50.92 37.98
C PHE A 901 -3.58 -52.24 38.67
N LYS A 902 -2.29 -52.54 38.91
CA LYS A 902 -1.87 -53.82 39.50
C LYS A 902 -2.47 -54.10 40.89
N ASP A 903 -2.78 -53.04 41.64
CA ASP A 903 -3.33 -53.09 42.99
C ASP A 903 -4.86 -52.82 43.02
N GLU A 904 -5.51 -52.67 41.86
CA GLU A 904 -6.96 -52.41 41.72
C GLU A 904 -7.68 -53.62 41.03
N ASP A 905 -8.93 -53.92 41.39
CA ASP A 905 -9.74 -54.97 40.73
C ASP A 905 -10.43 -54.44 39.44
N ALA A 906 -9.62 -53.92 38.51
CA ALA A 906 -10.11 -53.30 37.28
C ALA A 906 -10.49 -54.35 36.22
N LYS A 907 -11.79 -54.65 36.11
CA LYS A 907 -12.34 -55.60 35.10
C LYS A 907 -12.70 -54.94 33.78
N GLU A 908 -12.95 -53.63 33.81
CA GLU A 908 -13.36 -52.84 32.65
C GLU A 908 -12.67 -51.47 32.72
N ILE A 909 -12.02 -51.06 31.63
CA ILE A 909 -11.29 -49.79 31.55
C ILE A 909 -11.74 -49.02 30.29
N ASN A 910 -12.05 -47.74 30.48
CA ASN A 910 -12.41 -46.83 29.40
C ASN A 910 -11.15 -46.10 28.90
N ILE A 911 -10.73 -46.38 27.68
CA ILE A 911 -9.57 -45.76 27.05
C ILE A 911 -10.03 -44.60 26.19
N PHE A 912 -9.58 -43.39 26.52
CA PHE A 912 -9.84 -42.18 25.75
C PHE A 912 -8.60 -41.81 24.93
N LEU A 913 -8.76 -41.76 23.61
CA LEU A 913 -7.72 -41.24 22.73
C LEU A 913 -7.83 -39.71 22.71
N ALA A 914 -6.73 -39.03 23.05
CA ALA A 914 -6.61 -37.58 23.04
C ALA A 914 -5.48 -37.13 22.12
N GLY A 915 -5.47 -35.84 21.75
CA GLY A 915 -4.43 -35.28 20.89
C GLY A 915 -4.60 -35.62 19.41
N ASN A 916 -4.20 -34.70 18.53
CA ASN A 916 -4.51 -34.79 17.09
C ASN A 916 -3.81 -35.96 16.37
N SER A 917 -2.70 -36.45 16.91
CA SER A 917 -1.95 -37.57 16.30
C SER A 917 -2.73 -38.89 16.42
N CYS A 918 -3.71 -38.99 17.32
CA CYS A 918 -4.65 -40.12 17.40
C CYS A 918 -5.57 -40.23 16.17
N LYS A 919 -5.61 -39.24 15.27
CA LYS A 919 -6.34 -39.34 13.99
C LYS A 919 -5.67 -40.30 13.00
N HIS A 920 -4.40 -40.63 13.21
CA HIS A 920 -3.66 -41.53 12.32
C HIS A 920 -4.30 -42.93 12.30
N PRO A 921 -4.56 -43.53 11.12
CA PRO A 921 -5.24 -44.83 11.02
C PRO A 921 -4.61 -45.96 11.85
N PHE A 922 -3.27 -46.06 11.84
CA PHE A 922 -2.54 -47.08 12.62
C PHE A 922 -2.81 -47.04 14.13
N VAL A 923 -3.16 -45.88 14.71
CA VAL A 923 -3.45 -45.81 16.14
C VAL A 923 -4.67 -46.68 16.47
N ASN A 924 -5.77 -46.50 15.74
CA ASN A 924 -6.97 -47.31 15.94
C ASN A 924 -6.76 -48.78 15.59
N GLU A 925 -6.00 -49.08 14.52
CA GLU A 925 -5.66 -50.46 14.14
C GLU A 925 -4.92 -51.18 15.29
N ILE A 926 -3.85 -50.57 15.81
CA ILE A 926 -3.02 -51.17 16.85
C ILE A 926 -3.80 -51.27 18.18
N PHE A 927 -4.57 -50.25 18.57
CA PHE A 927 -5.43 -50.36 19.76
C PHE A 927 -6.45 -51.49 19.65
N ALA A 928 -7.03 -51.73 18.46
CA ALA A 928 -7.93 -52.85 18.24
C ALA A 928 -7.21 -54.22 18.37
N GLU A 929 -5.96 -54.33 17.91
CA GLU A 929 -5.15 -55.53 18.15
C GLU A 929 -4.92 -55.78 19.65
N TYR A 930 -4.62 -54.74 20.44
CA TYR A 930 -4.45 -54.86 21.89
C TYR A 930 -5.76 -55.16 22.61
N GLN A 931 -6.88 -54.60 22.15
CA GLN A 931 -8.22 -54.94 22.65
C GLN A 931 -8.50 -56.44 22.53
N GLU A 932 -8.15 -57.07 21.40
CA GLU A 932 -8.30 -58.52 21.26
C GLU A 932 -7.26 -59.33 22.05
N LYS A 933 -6.03 -58.84 22.20
CA LYS A 933 -5.01 -59.50 23.04
C LYS A 933 -5.39 -59.49 24.53
N MET A 934 -6.08 -58.44 24.99
CA MET A 934 -6.41 -58.25 26.41
C MET A 934 -7.82 -58.70 26.81
N LYS A 935 -8.69 -59.08 25.87
CA LYS A 935 -10.11 -59.39 26.13
C LYS A 935 -10.37 -60.42 27.25
N ASP A 936 -9.46 -61.39 27.42
CA ASP A 936 -9.58 -62.44 28.42
C ASP A 936 -9.08 -62.00 29.82
N LYS A 937 -8.35 -60.87 29.89
CA LYS A 937 -7.85 -60.27 31.13
C LYS A 937 -8.73 -59.10 31.61
N ILE A 938 -8.97 -58.13 30.73
CA ILE A 938 -9.66 -56.86 31.03
C ILE A 938 -10.50 -56.45 29.82
N LYS A 939 -11.75 -56.02 30.05
CA LYS A 939 -12.57 -55.42 29.00
C LYS A 939 -12.12 -53.98 28.72
N LEU A 940 -11.69 -53.70 27.50
CA LEU A 940 -11.27 -52.36 27.08
C LEU A 940 -12.36 -51.70 26.23
N ASN A 941 -12.83 -50.52 26.66
CA ASN A 941 -13.75 -49.69 25.89
C ASN A 941 -12.95 -48.54 25.24
N LEU A 942 -12.76 -48.59 23.93
CA LEU A 942 -12.01 -47.57 23.20
C LEU A 942 -12.92 -46.43 22.73
N TYR A 943 -12.56 -45.20 23.08
CA TYR A 943 -13.21 -43.98 22.64
C TYR A 943 -12.24 -43.16 21.80
N ASP A 944 -12.37 -43.27 20.47
CA ASP A 944 -11.55 -42.51 19.54
C ASP A 944 -12.07 -41.06 19.34
N LEU A 945 -11.29 -40.27 18.59
CA LEU A 945 -11.64 -38.89 18.29
C LEU A 945 -12.90 -38.76 17.42
N LYS A 946 -13.21 -39.74 16.57
CA LYS A 946 -14.41 -39.72 15.71
C LYS A 946 -15.68 -39.91 16.53
N VAL A 947 -15.61 -40.73 17.58
CA VAL A 947 -16.72 -40.95 18.52
C VAL A 947 -17.03 -39.65 19.29
N ILE A 948 -16.03 -38.86 19.64
CA ILE A 948 -16.21 -37.52 20.24
C ILE A 948 -16.77 -36.53 19.23
N GLU A 949 -16.21 -36.46 18.02
CA GLU A 949 -16.67 -35.55 16.96
C GLU A 949 -18.12 -35.87 16.53
N GLY A 950 -18.51 -37.15 16.50
CA GLY A 950 -19.87 -37.61 16.21
C GLY A 950 -20.92 -37.22 17.25
N LEU A 951 -20.53 -36.72 18.44
CA LEU A 951 -21.46 -36.10 19.39
C LEU A 951 -21.96 -34.74 18.88
N LYS A 952 -21.23 -34.05 17.98
CA LYS A 952 -21.63 -32.76 17.39
C LYS A 952 -22.92 -32.86 16.55
N GLU A 953 -23.11 -33.96 15.83
CA GLU A 953 -24.24 -34.09 14.87
C GLU A 953 -25.61 -34.28 15.56
N LYS A 954 -25.65 -34.62 16.85
CA LYS A 954 -26.90 -34.91 17.57
C LYS A 954 -27.56 -33.70 18.24
N ASP A 955 -26.85 -32.58 18.43
CA ASP A 955 -27.37 -31.40 19.14
C ASP A 955 -26.85 -30.10 18.49
N SER A 956 -27.51 -29.66 17.41
CA SER A 956 -27.03 -28.60 16.49
C SER A 956 -26.92 -27.19 17.08
N THR A 957 -27.23 -27.00 18.37
CA THR A 957 -27.20 -25.69 19.06
C THR A 957 -26.06 -25.55 20.06
N LYS A 958 -25.32 -26.63 20.38
CA LYS A 958 -24.18 -26.61 21.30
C LYS A 958 -22.88 -26.90 20.56
N VAL A 959 -21.89 -26.02 20.75
CA VAL A 959 -20.51 -26.29 20.31
C VAL A 959 -19.93 -27.36 21.24
N MET A 960 -19.81 -28.60 20.73
CA MET A 960 -19.25 -29.72 21.49
C MET A 960 -17.72 -29.70 21.44
N PRO A 961 -17.05 -30.15 22.52
CA PRO A 961 -15.60 -30.29 22.54
C PRO A 961 -15.10 -31.26 21.46
N THR A 962 -13.95 -30.95 20.88
CA THR A 962 -13.17 -31.81 19.97
C THR A 962 -12.02 -32.46 20.73
N GLY A 963 -11.30 -33.38 20.07
CA GLY A 963 -10.05 -33.93 20.62
C GLY A 963 -9.01 -32.88 21.05
N LYS A 964 -9.04 -31.68 20.44
CA LYS A 964 -8.12 -30.58 20.75
C LYS A 964 -8.68 -29.58 21.76
N THR A 965 -9.99 -29.29 21.71
CA THR A 965 -10.59 -28.32 22.65
C THR A 965 -10.99 -28.96 23.98
N GLY A 966 -11.03 -30.29 24.06
CA GLY A 966 -11.47 -31.06 25.24
C GLY A 966 -10.72 -30.72 26.52
N VAL A 967 -9.41 -30.47 26.45
CA VAL A 967 -8.60 -30.05 27.60
C VAL A 967 -9.11 -28.72 28.18
N ALA A 968 -9.29 -27.71 27.32
CA ALA A 968 -9.75 -26.39 27.72
C ALA A 968 -11.16 -26.43 28.34
N TYR A 969 -12.08 -27.23 27.79
CA TYR A 969 -13.40 -27.47 28.40
C TYR A 969 -13.29 -28.19 29.75
N GLY A 970 -12.42 -29.21 29.82
CA GLY A 970 -12.08 -29.95 31.02
C GLY A 970 -11.63 -29.08 32.17
N LEU A 971 -10.80 -28.05 31.90
CA LEU A 971 -10.37 -27.06 32.89
C LEU A 971 -11.55 -26.34 33.55
N ILE A 972 -12.54 -25.93 32.76
CA ILE A 972 -13.72 -25.25 33.31
C ILE A 972 -14.62 -26.24 34.08
N TYR A 973 -14.75 -27.49 33.63
CA TYR A 973 -15.53 -28.50 34.35
C TYR A 973 -14.93 -28.90 35.70
N SER A 974 -13.60 -29.00 35.76
CA SER A 974 -12.82 -29.41 36.94
C SER A 974 -12.35 -28.24 37.82
N ARG A 975 -12.78 -27.02 37.51
CA ARG A 975 -12.38 -25.83 38.27
C ARG A 975 -12.74 -25.92 39.76
N LYS A 976 -12.00 -25.18 40.59
CA LYS A 976 -12.36 -25.00 42.00
C LYS A 976 -13.72 -24.28 42.10
N GLY A 977 -14.69 -24.92 42.76
CA GLY A 977 -16.09 -24.48 42.81
C GLY A 977 -16.99 -25.09 41.71
N GLY A 978 -16.42 -25.89 40.80
CA GLY A 978 -17.15 -26.80 39.94
C GLY A 978 -17.57 -28.07 40.69
N ARG A 979 -18.29 -28.95 40.00
CA ARG A 979 -18.83 -30.21 40.58
C ARG A 979 -17.93 -31.43 40.42
N ILE A 980 -16.76 -31.27 39.81
CA ILE A 980 -15.79 -32.35 39.61
C ILE A 980 -14.53 -32.00 40.40
N LYS A 981 -14.18 -32.85 41.36
CA LYS A 981 -12.92 -32.75 42.11
C LYS A 981 -11.85 -33.57 41.40
N VAL A 982 -10.77 -32.94 40.97
CA VAL A 982 -9.61 -33.64 40.40
C VAL A 982 -8.52 -33.76 41.48
N THR A 983 -8.02 -34.97 41.70
CA THR A 983 -6.96 -35.30 42.65
C THR A 983 -5.85 -36.06 41.94
N ASN A 984 -4.63 -35.52 41.95
CA ASN A 984 -3.43 -36.27 41.60
C ASN A 984 -2.97 -37.08 42.84
N ARG A 985 -3.08 -38.41 42.80
CA ARG A 985 -2.67 -39.29 43.91
C ARG A 985 -1.15 -39.29 44.05
N ASP A 986 -0.44 -39.45 42.94
CA ASP A 986 1.03 -39.54 42.90
C ASP A 986 1.70 -38.26 43.41
N GLU A 987 1.33 -37.09 42.86
CA GLU A 987 1.90 -35.81 43.30
C GLU A 987 1.64 -35.56 44.79
N LYS A 988 0.45 -35.91 45.32
CA LYS A 988 0.14 -35.71 46.75
C LYS A 988 1.00 -36.58 47.68
N GLU A 989 1.44 -37.74 47.22
CA GLU A 989 2.30 -38.64 48.00
C GLU A 989 3.78 -38.22 47.95
N ASN A 990 4.17 -37.44 46.93
CA ASN A 990 5.52 -36.93 46.78
C ASN A 990 5.84 -35.75 47.72
N MET A 991 7.11 -35.64 48.10
CA MET A 991 7.59 -34.53 48.91
C MET A 991 7.32 -33.19 48.20
N ALA A 992 6.71 -32.23 48.92
CA ALA A 992 6.37 -30.89 48.44
C ALA A 992 5.39 -30.82 47.24
N ASN A 993 4.61 -31.88 47.00
CA ASN A 993 3.71 -32.04 45.84
C ASN A 993 4.45 -31.96 44.49
N GLU A 994 5.64 -32.56 44.41
CA GLU A 994 6.42 -32.61 43.17
C GLU A 994 5.94 -33.75 42.25
N VAL A 995 6.23 -33.64 40.95
CA VAL A 995 5.99 -34.73 40.00
C VAL A 995 6.85 -35.96 40.33
N ASN A 996 6.41 -37.13 39.85
CA ASN A 996 7.16 -38.38 39.99
C ASN A 996 8.57 -38.26 39.40
N PHE A 997 9.47 -39.11 39.89
CA PHE A 997 10.80 -39.24 39.31
C PHE A 997 10.70 -39.60 37.82
N LYS A 998 11.49 -38.99 36.93
CA LYS A 998 11.27 -39.14 35.48
C LYS A 998 11.89 -40.40 34.88
N PHE A 999 12.90 -40.97 35.55
CA PHE A 999 13.76 -41.98 34.95
C PHE A 999 13.57 -43.36 35.60
N TYR A 1000 13.73 -44.39 34.79
CA TYR A 1000 14.15 -45.70 35.25
C TYR A 1000 15.67 -45.69 35.32
N ILE A 1001 16.24 -46.12 36.45
CA ILE A 1001 17.68 -46.24 36.65
C ILE A 1001 18.01 -47.67 37.02
N GLY A 1002 19.06 -48.21 36.42
CA GLY A 1002 19.47 -49.59 36.64
C GLY A 1002 20.93 -49.85 36.34
N ASN A 1003 21.27 -51.12 36.42
CA ASN A 1003 22.57 -51.66 36.05
C ASN A 1003 22.42 -52.66 34.89
N ASN A 1004 23.54 -52.94 34.21
CA ASN A 1004 23.61 -53.99 33.20
C ASN A 1004 23.67 -55.36 33.89
N LYS A 1005 22.71 -56.23 33.57
CA LYS A 1005 22.71 -57.62 34.01
C LYS A 1005 22.47 -58.54 32.82
N ARG A 1006 23.57 -59.09 32.27
CA ARG A 1006 23.56 -59.97 31.08
C ARG A 1006 22.96 -59.28 29.85
N ASP A 1007 23.43 -58.07 29.57
CA ASP A 1007 23.03 -57.22 28.45
C ASP A 1007 21.56 -56.74 28.51
N LEU A 1008 20.90 -56.94 29.65
CA LEU A 1008 19.55 -56.48 29.92
C LEU A 1008 19.54 -55.42 31.03
N PHE A 1009 18.63 -54.47 30.91
CA PHE A 1009 18.40 -53.42 31.89
C PHE A 1009 17.74 -54.00 33.15
N ASN A 1010 18.43 -53.89 34.29
CA ASN A 1010 17.91 -54.28 35.59
C ASN A 1010 17.57 -53.03 36.41
N THR A 1011 16.27 -52.71 36.48
CA THR A 1011 15.73 -51.53 37.18
C THR A 1011 15.99 -51.57 38.69
N VAL A 1012 16.50 -50.46 39.23
CA VAL A 1012 16.74 -50.19 40.65
C VAL A 1012 15.83 -49.05 41.14
N LEU A 1013 15.85 -47.90 40.44
CA LEU A 1013 14.88 -46.81 40.66
C LEU A 1013 13.90 -46.76 39.50
N SER A 1014 12.65 -46.41 39.80
CA SER A 1014 11.60 -46.19 38.80
C SER A 1014 10.88 -44.87 39.08
N PRO A 1015 10.00 -44.40 38.19
CA PRO A 1015 9.16 -43.24 38.46
C PRO A 1015 8.33 -43.31 39.74
N ASN A 1016 8.01 -44.51 40.21
CA ASN A 1016 7.27 -44.74 41.45
C ASN A 1016 8.18 -44.80 42.70
N SER A 1017 9.50 -44.64 42.54
CA SER A 1017 10.44 -44.62 43.67
C SER A 1017 10.24 -43.35 44.51
N LYS A 1018 10.19 -43.52 45.83
CA LYS A 1018 10.04 -42.40 46.77
C LYS A 1018 11.29 -41.52 46.79
N TYR A 1019 11.08 -40.20 46.76
CA TYR A 1019 12.16 -39.24 46.97
C TYR A 1019 12.84 -39.44 48.32
N GLU A 1020 14.14 -39.16 48.36
CA GLU A 1020 15.00 -39.22 49.54
C GLU A 1020 15.19 -40.62 50.16
N LYS A 1021 14.72 -41.69 49.49
CA LYS A 1021 14.92 -43.08 49.92
C LYS A 1021 16.06 -43.74 49.14
N TYR A 1022 17.06 -44.25 49.85
CA TYR A 1022 18.16 -45.01 49.26
C TYR A 1022 17.73 -46.43 48.89
N GLU A 1023 18.10 -46.85 47.69
CA GLU A 1023 17.95 -48.20 47.17
C GLU A 1023 19.33 -48.75 46.81
N TYR A 1024 19.56 -50.04 47.07
CA TYR A 1024 20.84 -50.69 46.80
C TYR A 1024 21.07 -50.80 45.29
N PHE A 1025 22.20 -50.27 44.81
CA PHE A 1025 22.55 -50.27 43.39
C PHE A 1025 23.51 -51.40 43.02
N GLY A 1026 24.53 -51.63 43.84
CA GLY A 1026 25.60 -52.58 43.55
C GLY A 1026 26.78 -52.48 44.50
N LYS A 1027 27.85 -53.20 44.20
CA LYS A 1027 29.14 -53.10 44.92
C LYS A 1027 30.09 -52.18 44.15
N VAL A 1028 31.01 -51.54 44.86
CA VAL A 1028 32.14 -50.84 44.23
C VAL A 1028 33.09 -51.88 43.66
N THR A 1029 33.39 -51.79 42.37
CA THR A 1029 34.29 -52.73 41.66
C THR A 1029 35.44 -52.04 40.94
N SER A 1030 35.40 -50.72 40.83
CA SER A 1030 36.41 -49.88 40.18
C SER A 1030 36.30 -48.47 40.76
N ASP A 1031 37.28 -47.62 40.45
CA ASP A 1031 37.26 -46.16 40.58
C ASP A 1031 36.12 -45.46 39.83
N THR A 1032 35.39 -46.19 38.98
CA THR A 1032 34.24 -45.70 38.23
C THR A 1032 33.10 -46.72 38.27
N PHE A 1033 31.86 -46.23 38.22
CA PHE A 1033 30.70 -47.09 38.01
C PHE A 1033 29.76 -46.49 36.97
N GLU A 1034 29.04 -47.37 36.27
CA GLU A 1034 28.11 -47.00 35.21
C GLU A 1034 26.68 -47.06 35.72
N ILE A 1035 25.93 -45.99 35.49
CA ILE A 1035 24.49 -45.94 35.69
C ILE A 1035 23.83 -45.92 34.33
N TYR A 1036 22.90 -46.86 34.13
CA TYR A 1036 22.05 -46.88 32.93
C TYR A 1036 20.70 -46.26 33.27
N TYR A 1037 20.16 -45.46 32.37
CA TYR A 1037 18.89 -44.77 32.59
C TYR A 1037 18.07 -44.54 31.32
N THR A 1038 16.75 -44.51 31.47
CA THR A 1038 15.80 -44.27 30.38
C THR A 1038 14.49 -43.70 30.93
N THR A 1039 13.70 -43.04 30.08
CA THR A 1039 12.32 -42.62 30.41
C THR A 1039 11.27 -43.64 29.96
N LEU A 1040 11.67 -44.70 29.24
CA LEU A 1040 10.74 -45.66 28.64
C LEU A 1040 10.22 -46.68 29.67
N PRO A 1041 8.88 -46.89 29.75
CA PRO A 1041 8.29 -47.88 30.65
C PRO A 1041 8.76 -49.32 30.44
N GLU A 1042 9.21 -49.68 29.23
CA GLU A 1042 9.74 -51.00 28.89
C GLU A 1042 10.83 -51.49 29.86
N ALA A 1043 11.58 -50.56 30.47
CA ALA A 1043 12.62 -50.83 31.48
C ALA A 1043 12.12 -51.67 32.68
N GLN A 1044 10.85 -51.55 33.05
CA GLN A 1044 10.28 -52.28 34.19
C GLN A 1044 10.05 -53.77 33.92
N THR A 1045 10.07 -54.19 32.65
CA THR A 1045 9.82 -55.58 32.25
C THR A 1045 11.02 -56.50 32.51
N GLY A 1046 12.22 -55.93 32.72
CA GLY A 1046 13.48 -56.67 32.81
C GLY A 1046 13.94 -57.31 31.49
N LYS A 1047 13.31 -56.94 30.35
CA LYS A 1047 13.61 -57.47 29.02
C LYS A 1047 14.20 -56.43 28.07
N MET A 1048 14.34 -55.18 28.50
CA MET A 1048 14.91 -54.11 27.69
C MET A 1048 16.42 -54.36 27.51
N GLU A 1049 16.88 -54.36 26.26
CA GLU A 1049 18.32 -54.43 25.94
C GLU A 1049 19.04 -53.18 26.44
N ILE A 1050 20.24 -53.37 27.00
CA ILE A 1050 20.99 -52.30 27.64
C ILE A 1050 21.42 -51.19 26.66
N ASP A 1051 21.70 -51.54 25.41
CA ASP A 1051 22.12 -50.63 24.35
C ASP A 1051 21.02 -49.61 23.95
N ARG A 1052 19.78 -49.84 24.37
CA ARG A 1052 18.65 -48.92 24.16
C ARG A 1052 18.51 -47.87 25.26
N THR A 1053 19.49 -47.78 26.17
CA THR A 1053 19.46 -46.87 27.33
C THR A 1053 20.61 -45.87 27.30
N ASN A 1054 20.46 -44.75 28.01
CA ASN A 1054 21.56 -43.82 28.20
C ASN A 1054 22.49 -44.34 29.29
N VAL A 1055 23.79 -44.09 29.16
CA VAL A 1055 24.79 -44.46 30.16
C VAL A 1055 25.46 -43.21 30.73
N LYS A 1056 25.62 -43.18 32.05
CA LYS A 1056 26.40 -42.16 32.75
C LYS A 1056 27.49 -42.81 33.58
N ARG A 1057 28.74 -42.43 33.29
CA ARG A 1057 29.92 -42.87 34.03
C ARG A 1057 30.20 -41.92 35.18
N ILE A 1058 30.29 -42.46 36.38
CA ILE A 1058 30.57 -41.71 37.60
C ILE A 1058 31.97 -42.10 38.09
N SER A 1059 32.85 -41.11 38.20
CA SER A 1059 34.18 -41.26 38.81
C SER A 1059 34.08 -41.02 40.30
N LEU A 1060 34.64 -41.94 41.08
CA LEU A 1060 34.72 -41.84 42.53
C LEU A 1060 35.90 -40.95 42.92
N ASN A 1061 35.77 -40.24 44.05
CA ASN A 1061 36.79 -39.31 44.52
C ASN A 1061 37.83 -39.99 45.42
N GLU A 1062 37.45 -41.10 46.06
CA GLU A 1062 38.30 -41.87 46.97
C GLU A 1062 38.83 -43.16 46.31
N GLU A 1063 40.01 -43.61 46.75
CA GLU A 1063 40.51 -44.96 46.44
C GLU A 1063 39.94 -45.96 47.45
N TYR A 1064 39.26 -46.99 46.96
CA TYR A 1064 38.65 -48.03 47.79
C TYR A 1064 39.54 -49.28 47.82
N ASP A 1065 39.74 -49.85 49.01
CA ASP A 1065 40.53 -51.07 49.20
C ASP A 1065 39.89 -52.27 48.48
N GLU A 1066 40.64 -52.93 47.58
CA GLU A 1066 40.18 -54.08 46.81
C GLU A 1066 39.88 -55.32 47.69
N ASP A 1067 40.46 -55.39 48.90
CA ASP A 1067 40.22 -56.47 49.86
C ASP A 1067 38.96 -56.26 50.72
N GLU A 1068 38.31 -55.09 50.64
CA GLU A 1068 37.09 -54.75 51.38
C GLU A 1068 35.87 -54.59 50.47
N GLU A 1069 34.67 -55.00 50.94
CA GLU A 1069 33.44 -54.84 50.17
C GLU A 1069 32.72 -53.53 50.51
N TYR A 1070 32.71 -52.59 49.56
CA TYR A 1070 31.94 -51.34 49.63
C TYR A 1070 30.66 -51.43 48.80
N ARG A 1071 29.59 -50.76 49.25
CA ARG A 1071 28.25 -50.80 48.64
C ARG A 1071 27.84 -49.42 48.14
N ILE A 1072 27.24 -49.40 46.95
CA ILE A 1072 26.69 -48.20 46.32
C ILE A 1072 25.18 -48.21 46.53
N TYR A 1073 24.65 -47.10 47.07
CA TYR A 1073 23.22 -46.83 47.17
C TYR A 1073 22.88 -45.60 46.36
N ILE A 1074 21.71 -45.60 45.73
CA ILE A 1074 21.21 -44.46 44.97
C ILE A 1074 19.81 -44.06 45.45
N LYS A 1075 19.51 -42.77 45.37
CA LYS A 1075 18.17 -42.23 45.67
C LYS A 1075 17.75 -41.16 44.68
N ALA A 1076 16.45 -41.08 44.40
CA ALA A 1076 15.87 -39.94 43.72
C ALA A 1076 15.79 -38.74 44.68
N THR A 1077 16.16 -37.55 44.19
CA THR A 1077 16.12 -36.30 44.98
C THR A 1077 15.27 -35.20 44.34
N LYS A 1078 15.17 -35.20 43.00
CA LYS A 1078 14.30 -34.36 42.18
C LYS A 1078 13.87 -35.14 40.95
N PRO A 1079 12.86 -34.68 40.17
CA PRO A 1079 12.39 -35.38 38.97
C PRO A 1079 13.51 -35.82 38.02
N THR A 1080 14.60 -35.05 37.93
CA THR A 1080 15.75 -35.29 37.04
C THR A 1080 17.06 -35.60 37.76
N LYS A 1081 17.07 -35.62 39.11
CA LYS A 1081 18.31 -35.68 39.90
C LYS A 1081 18.29 -36.83 40.88
N ILE A 1082 19.42 -37.54 40.93
CA ILE A 1082 19.69 -38.57 41.91
C ILE A 1082 20.90 -38.19 42.75
N SER A 1083 21.05 -38.86 43.89
CA SER A 1083 22.29 -38.88 44.65
C SER A 1083 22.76 -40.31 44.84
N TYR A 1084 24.06 -40.51 44.87
CA TYR A 1084 24.67 -41.76 45.28
C TYR A 1084 25.37 -41.60 46.62
N ALA A 1085 25.47 -42.70 47.37
CA ALA A 1085 26.28 -42.80 48.58
C ALA A 1085 27.03 -44.13 48.58
N ILE A 1086 28.27 -44.10 49.08
CA ILE A 1086 29.11 -45.28 49.27
C ILE A 1086 29.26 -45.54 50.76
N VAL A 1087 29.02 -46.79 51.16
CA VAL A 1087 29.05 -47.23 52.56
C VAL A 1087 29.80 -48.56 52.70
N LYS A 1088 30.31 -48.83 53.91
CA LYS A 1088 30.97 -50.10 54.23
C LYS A 1088 29.97 -51.17 54.68
N LYS A 1089 28.96 -50.78 55.48
CA LYS A 1089 27.86 -51.67 55.90
C LYS A 1089 26.52 -51.08 55.47
N GLU A 1090 25.52 -51.95 55.33
CA GLU A 1090 24.16 -51.56 54.95
C GLU A 1090 23.50 -50.64 55.99
N GLU A 1091 23.76 -50.89 57.28
CA GLU A 1091 23.28 -50.07 58.40
C GLU A 1091 23.77 -48.61 58.34
N ASP A 1092 24.92 -48.36 57.70
CA ASP A 1092 25.55 -47.04 57.62
C ASP A 1092 24.75 -46.07 56.71
N VAL A 1093 23.89 -46.60 55.84
CA VAL A 1093 23.01 -45.79 54.98
C VAL A 1093 21.96 -45.06 55.80
N ASP A 1094 21.39 -45.76 56.79
CA ASP A 1094 20.34 -45.22 57.66
C ASP A 1094 20.91 -44.23 58.69
N THR A 1095 22.15 -44.44 59.14
CA THR A 1095 22.86 -43.51 60.04
C THR A 1095 23.50 -42.33 59.30
N LYS A 1096 23.51 -42.35 57.96
CA LYS A 1096 24.14 -41.35 57.08
C LYS A 1096 25.66 -41.24 57.27
N GLU A 1097 26.31 -42.34 57.65
CA GLU A 1097 27.78 -42.44 57.73
C GLU A 1097 28.34 -42.81 56.36
N PHE A 1098 28.30 -41.86 55.43
CA PHE A 1098 28.77 -42.07 54.06
C PHE A 1098 30.29 -41.89 53.95
N LEU A 1099 30.95 -42.81 53.24
CA LEU A 1099 32.36 -42.67 52.87
C LEU A 1099 32.53 -41.66 51.73
N GLU A 1100 31.57 -41.68 50.79
CA GLU A 1100 31.47 -40.71 49.70
C GLU A 1100 30.00 -40.50 49.36
N GLU A 1101 29.63 -39.27 48.98
CA GLU A 1101 28.33 -38.97 48.39
C GLU A 1101 28.48 -38.01 47.20
N GLY A 1102 27.57 -38.11 46.24
CA GLY A 1102 27.56 -37.22 45.09
C GLY A 1102 26.17 -37.04 44.49
N LYS A 1103 25.98 -35.94 43.76
CA LYS A 1103 24.72 -35.57 43.09
C LYS A 1103 24.87 -35.67 41.58
N ILE A 1104 23.87 -36.26 40.93
CA ILE A 1104 23.88 -36.53 39.50
C ILE A 1104 22.61 -35.93 38.89
N ASN A 1105 22.77 -35.06 37.88
CA ASN A 1105 21.67 -34.62 37.02
C ASN A 1105 21.61 -35.52 35.78
N LEU A 1106 20.43 -36.02 35.41
CA LEU A 1106 20.23 -36.95 34.28
C LEU A 1106 19.73 -36.29 32.99
N ASP A 1107 19.25 -35.05 33.07
CA ASP A 1107 19.00 -34.16 31.92
C ASP A 1107 20.24 -33.35 31.54
#